data_AF-A0A820H923-F1
#
_entry.id   AF-A0A820H923-F1
#
_cell.length_a   1.000
_cell.length_b   1.000
_cell.length_c   1.000
_cell.angle_alpha   90.00
_cell.angle_beta   90.00
_cell.angle_gamma   90.00
#
_symmetry.space_group_name_H-M   'P 1'
#
loop_
_entity.id
_entity.type
_entity.pdbx_description
1 polymer ?
#
loop_
_entity_poly.entity_id
_entity_poly.type
_entity_poly.pdbx_seq_one_letter_code
_entity_poly.pdbx_strand_id
1 'polypeptide(L)'
;MSHSLLHFIKNPSSERLFDVQIKSKNLTFDDLSELRDRARLIGYSNTHNKNQDHYLEIQKLESFVELVGVIEGILKNLSSLYTAGFPTVTDIIYNQDVTCNEGNYDNLRQLYKTLEEKLELWEQQLCVMYQIYPELTYFSYEQFQMVESFIYNVKIEEKHPGYHLLKYIGFEPDLLQQINLPPKSKDENERLENLGKILKTQRSISDDLEEILEDSFIPTVRLVETTDEGILRAAFSLFDMIKKSIHAHQLFYCTKQTTWMEIRAFVYRCFFSHKYQILIRPDLLPLIIQDKFLPLLNNLIEDHPIHSFQLGIITTRTASHIQLVNAIKTRININIVHDQKLLSKDDLTSQVQNMIHQCTIVTSRLSGLGKSQFIKKESIHLNKQLIKFPIGGDIKADEIANRLGILYDKSLRTSILHLDIGHIENINDLDELLYCLILFRSFCFGQSAAHVPIETLIYIELASSPYINIDQRLILCQYLPSIYLNEVNWDELDCNRPMIQFVANNLHAINTGTITKENITLDDKKQIDRAVCRALIQKHFIQGKNLEFITWTQLSVFIAVFYSLFKGFSICGYFLVEVSNQPQLRLDILQALLRSSDQFTSVSVEKVRIQQRASLRQDSEVQQPELTDAIVRWENTQPFTLVFTATHDPLFVYKTTHDIPESLRNYFNDFQQVVSQQSTRKTADNNALFNPTVDDLLFDYNKFSHVEFFHKLASLSRKYFNKAICTKCFKQYEYKTQQCTYCHTNESIVKPATFDNCDVLVFQTNIATLLEAEYVLTPDNYVKMLLIYMRIQSGLPVLIMGETGCGKTALIKFLCQKILDDELEIFRIHAGVTNEKIIETMKRLIVKATECIEEEKRLWIFFDEFNTTSSIELLKEITCERTLLGDSLPDNMVFLGACNPRRYKSNEKWMSFENNIGIKKDRYEMMKKLSDGQCLLYTVVPIPETMLEYIWDYGYLDQDTEQTYIRTMLKTCPSLVKHEQLFNAFIQLLSRSQQFIRKIEDVSSVSLRDVARFCRLYNWFHESINVRSINQSLLSQNVARRAAFAALFLCYYFRLPSIQLKYDYVDMLEQVYQNLFLSY
;
A
#
# COMPACT_ATOMS: atom_id res chain seq x y z
N MET A 1 -24.93 36.32 6.18
CA MET A 1 -24.02 36.28 7.34
C MET A 1 -24.57 37.07 8.52
N SER A 2 -25.56 37.94 8.33
CA SER A 2 -26.27 38.59 9.43
C SER A 2 -26.82 37.54 10.40
N HIS A 3 -26.41 37.64 11.67
CA HIS A 3 -26.77 36.75 12.78
C HIS A 3 -26.25 35.31 12.70
N SER A 4 -25.19 35.07 11.91
CA SER A 4 -24.51 33.77 11.88
C SER A 4 -23.53 33.65 13.06
N LEU A 5 -23.54 32.49 13.72
CA LEU A 5 -22.57 32.15 14.78
C LEU A 5 -21.32 31.55 14.15
N LEU A 6 -20.17 32.19 14.37
CA LEU A 6 -18.85 31.67 14.00
C LEU A 6 -18.27 30.90 15.18
N HIS A 7 -17.92 29.64 14.92
CA HIS A 7 -17.25 28.78 15.87
C HIS A 7 -15.88 28.43 15.33
N PHE A 8 -14.82 28.83 16.02
CA PHE A 8 -13.46 28.42 15.66
C PHE A 8 -13.23 26.98 16.12
N ILE A 9 -12.48 26.20 15.34
CA ILE A 9 -12.18 24.80 15.65
C ILE A 9 -10.70 24.50 15.42
N LYS A 10 -10.16 23.58 16.22
CA LYS A 10 -8.87 22.95 15.93
C LYS A 10 -9.13 21.68 15.12
N ASN A 11 -8.55 21.57 13.95
CA ASN A 11 -8.59 20.35 13.15
C ASN A 11 -7.15 19.85 12.92
N PRO A 12 -6.67 18.92 13.75
CA PRO A 12 -5.31 18.40 13.65
C PRO A 12 -5.06 17.56 12.38
N SER A 13 -6.11 17.24 11.62
CA SER A 13 -6.05 16.39 10.42
C SER A 13 -6.14 17.16 9.09
N SER A 14 -6.31 18.48 9.13
CA SER A 14 -6.32 19.34 7.92
C SER A 14 -4.99 20.09 7.75
N GLU A 15 -4.66 20.47 6.50
CA GLU A 15 -3.50 21.31 6.19
C GLU A 15 -3.49 22.65 6.97
N ARG A 16 -4.67 23.15 7.36
CA ARG A 16 -4.81 24.23 8.33
C ARG A 16 -5.15 23.66 9.69
N LEU A 17 -4.29 23.91 10.68
CA LEU A 17 -4.47 23.45 12.05
C LEU A 17 -5.74 24.01 12.73
N PHE A 18 -6.11 25.24 12.37
CA PHE A 18 -7.31 25.92 12.85
C PHE A 18 -8.22 26.30 11.68
N ASP A 19 -9.53 26.18 11.90
CA ASP A 19 -10.56 26.50 10.92
C ASP A 19 -11.74 27.22 11.61
N VAL A 20 -12.68 27.73 10.82
CA VAL A 20 -13.92 28.35 11.30
C VAL A 20 -15.12 27.61 10.71
N GLN A 21 -16.13 27.36 11.54
CA GLN A 21 -17.38 26.74 11.12
C GLN A 21 -18.57 27.66 11.42
N ILE A 22 -19.43 27.86 10.41
CA ILE A 22 -20.72 28.53 10.60
C ILE A 22 -21.78 27.46 10.86
N LYS A 23 -22.12 27.23 12.14
CA LYS A 23 -23.03 26.13 12.58
C LYS A 23 -24.37 26.11 11.86
N SER A 24 -24.92 27.27 11.51
CA SER A 24 -26.23 27.36 10.83
C SER A 24 -26.22 26.89 9.37
N LYS A 25 -25.05 26.83 8.73
CA LYS A 25 -24.92 26.56 7.29
C LYS A 25 -23.84 25.52 6.93
N ASN A 26 -23.11 24.98 7.91
CA ASN A 26 -21.97 24.07 7.70
C ASN A 26 -20.94 24.60 6.69
N LEU A 27 -20.65 25.90 6.73
CA LEU A 27 -19.59 26.50 5.90
C LEU A 27 -18.26 26.49 6.65
N THR A 28 -17.17 26.15 5.94
CA THR A 28 -15.78 26.19 6.42
C THR A 28 -15.06 27.47 5.97
N PHE A 29 -13.81 27.70 6.40
CA PHE A 29 -13.03 28.81 5.85
C PHE A 29 -12.80 28.68 4.34
N ASP A 30 -12.67 27.47 3.79
CA ASP A 30 -12.47 27.28 2.35
C ASP A 30 -13.67 27.80 1.55
N ASP A 31 -14.88 27.52 2.02
CA ASP A 31 -16.10 28.06 1.44
C ASP A 31 -16.12 29.59 1.52
N LEU A 32 -15.70 30.16 2.66
CA LEU A 32 -15.64 31.61 2.86
C LEU A 32 -14.59 32.27 1.97
N SER A 33 -13.44 31.63 1.78
CA SER A 33 -12.37 32.11 0.90
C SER A 33 -12.83 32.08 -0.56
N GLU A 34 -13.50 31.02 -1.00
CA GLU A 34 -14.07 30.96 -2.35
C GLU A 34 -15.13 32.07 -2.55
N LEU A 35 -16.02 32.26 -1.57
CA LEU A 35 -17.02 33.33 -1.61
C LEU A 35 -16.37 34.71 -1.62
N ARG A 36 -15.25 34.91 -0.91
CA ARG A 36 -14.48 36.16 -0.92
C ARG A 36 -13.92 36.44 -2.32
N ASP A 37 -13.39 35.42 -2.99
CA ASP A 37 -12.82 35.57 -4.32
C ASP A 37 -13.92 35.84 -5.37
N ARG A 38 -15.07 35.17 -5.26
CA ARG A 38 -16.27 35.48 -6.06
C ARG A 38 -16.76 36.92 -5.80
N ALA A 39 -16.79 37.37 -4.54
CA ALA A 39 -17.18 38.73 -4.17
C ALA A 39 -16.24 39.78 -4.77
N ARG A 40 -14.92 39.53 -4.75
CA ARG A 40 -13.92 40.38 -5.42
C ARG A 40 -14.17 40.44 -6.93
N LEU A 41 -14.38 39.30 -7.59
CA LEU A 41 -14.65 39.25 -9.04
C LEU A 41 -15.93 40.00 -9.44
N ILE A 42 -17.01 39.86 -8.67
CA ILE A 42 -18.26 40.61 -8.87
C ILE A 42 -18.00 42.10 -8.69
N GLY A 43 -17.27 42.49 -7.64
CA GLY A 43 -16.84 43.86 -7.40
C GLY A 43 -16.11 44.45 -8.61
N TYR A 44 -15.10 43.75 -9.14
CA TYR A 44 -14.37 44.18 -10.34
C TYR A 44 -15.27 44.34 -11.57
N SER A 45 -16.20 43.41 -11.82
CA SER A 45 -17.10 43.47 -12.98
C SER A 45 -18.10 44.64 -12.92
N ASN A 46 -18.51 45.05 -11.72
CA ASN A 46 -19.53 46.08 -11.52
C ASN A 46 -18.98 47.52 -11.43
N THR A 47 -17.66 47.70 -11.27
CA THR A 47 -17.03 49.05 -11.30
C THR A 47 -17.24 49.80 -12.62
N HIS A 48 -17.64 49.12 -13.69
CA HIS A 48 -17.93 49.73 -14.99
C HIS A 48 -19.38 50.20 -15.19
N ASN A 49 -20.33 49.86 -14.31
CA ASN A 49 -21.75 50.25 -14.44
C ASN A 49 -22.16 51.23 -13.33
N LYS A 50 -22.33 52.51 -13.68
CA LYS A 50 -22.65 53.62 -12.76
C LYS A 50 -24.15 53.74 -12.42
N ASN A 51 -24.73 52.75 -11.73
CA ASN A 51 -26.06 52.89 -11.10
C ASN A 51 -25.94 53.00 -9.57
N GLN A 52 -26.75 53.84 -8.93
CA GLN A 52 -26.70 54.09 -7.48
C GLN A 52 -27.03 52.85 -6.62
N ASP A 53 -27.92 51.96 -7.07
CA ASP A 53 -28.26 50.73 -6.34
C ASP A 53 -27.08 49.73 -6.26
N HIS A 54 -26.21 49.71 -7.28
CA HIS A 54 -25.02 48.87 -7.27
C HIS A 54 -23.95 49.34 -6.27
N TYR A 55 -23.95 50.62 -5.87
CA TYR A 55 -22.98 51.14 -4.92
C TYR A 55 -23.15 50.53 -3.52
N LEU A 56 -24.41 50.37 -3.07
CA LEU A 56 -24.71 49.75 -1.78
C LEU A 56 -24.37 48.24 -1.77
N GLU A 57 -24.56 47.56 -2.89
CA GLU A 57 -24.17 46.15 -3.05
C GLU A 57 -22.65 45.97 -3.05
N ILE A 58 -21.91 46.86 -3.71
CA ILE A 58 -20.44 46.85 -3.71
C ILE A 58 -19.90 47.06 -2.30
N GLN A 59 -20.45 48.01 -1.52
CA GLN A 59 -20.03 48.22 -0.13
C GLN A 59 -20.26 46.99 0.76
N LYS A 60 -21.36 46.25 0.54
CA LYS A 60 -21.63 44.99 1.24
C LYS A 60 -20.61 43.91 0.88
N LEU A 61 -20.21 43.83 -0.40
CA LEU A 61 -19.17 42.90 -0.86
C LEU A 61 -17.80 43.26 -0.29
N GLU A 62 -17.42 44.54 -0.28
CA GLU A 62 -16.16 45.01 0.34
C GLU A 62 -16.10 44.69 1.83
N SER A 63 -17.20 44.96 2.55
CA SER A 63 -17.32 44.63 3.99
C SER A 63 -17.20 43.13 4.24
N PHE A 64 -17.72 42.29 3.34
CA PHE A 64 -17.57 40.84 3.41
C PHE A 64 -16.13 40.39 3.12
N VAL A 65 -15.46 41.00 2.14
CA VAL A 65 -14.04 40.71 1.84
C VAL A 65 -13.15 41.03 3.03
N GLU A 66 -13.39 42.17 3.68
CA GLU A 66 -12.67 42.56 4.90
C GLU A 66 -12.93 41.59 6.05
N LEU A 67 -14.19 41.21 6.28
CA LEU A 67 -14.57 40.22 7.29
C LEU A 67 -13.80 38.91 7.14
N VAL A 68 -13.77 38.34 5.92
CA VAL A 68 -13.03 37.09 5.67
C VAL A 68 -11.52 37.28 5.88
N GLY A 69 -10.98 38.47 5.59
CA GLY A 69 -9.60 38.82 5.92
C GLY A 69 -9.31 38.86 7.42
N VAL A 70 -10.23 39.39 8.24
CA VAL A 70 -10.10 39.36 9.72
C VAL A 70 -10.13 37.92 10.24
N ILE A 71 -11.02 37.08 9.71
CA ILE A 71 -11.09 35.66 10.07
C ILE A 71 -9.78 34.96 9.72
N GLU A 72 -9.23 35.17 8.52
CA GLU A 72 -7.93 34.63 8.11
C GLU A 72 -6.80 35.05 9.07
N GLY A 73 -6.79 36.33 9.47
CA GLY A 73 -5.86 36.86 10.46
C GLY A 73 -5.99 36.20 11.83
N ILE A 74 -7.22 35.96 12.31
CA ILE A 74 -7.46 35.23 13.56
C ILE A 74 -6.91 33.80 13.48
N LEU A 75 -7.23 33.07 12.40
CA LEU A 75 -6.74 31.70 12.20
C LEU A 75 -5.21 31.64 12.15
N LYS A 76 -4.57 32.65 11.54
CA LYS A 76 -3.12 32.79 11.51
C LYS A 76 -2.54 33.05 12.91
N ASN A 77 -3.13 33.99 13.67
CA ASN A 77 -2.66 34.31 15.03
C ASN A 77 -2.85 33.11 15.98
N LEU A 78 -3.95 32.37 15.87
CA LEU A 78 -4.16 31.11 16.61
C LEU A 78 -3.08 30.08 16.25
N SER A 79 -2.77 29.92 14.96
CA SER A 79 -1.69 29.05 14.49
C SER A 79 -0.34 29.47 15.06
N SER A 80 -0.03 30.77 15.04
CA SER A 80 1.23 31.31 15.57
C SER A 80 1.34 31.15 17.08
N LEU A 81 0.28 31.44 17.85
CA LEU A 81 0.23 31.20 19.30
C LEU A 81 0.44 29.72 19.64
N TYR A 82 -0.19 28.84 18.88
CA TYR A 82 0.02 27.41 19.02
C TYR A 82 1.47 27.01 18.73
N THR A 83 2.07 27.52 17.65
CA THR A 83 3.48 27.24 17.33
C THR A 83 4.46 27.79 18.38
N ALA A 84 4.10 28.90 19.02
CA ALA A 84 4.83 29.47 20.14
C ALA A 84 4.63 28.68 21.45
N GLY A 85 3.76 27.65 21.47
CA GLY A 85 3.51 26.82 22.63
C GLY A 85 2.71 27.50 23.74
N PHE A 86 1.79 28.40 23.37
CA PHE A 86 0.91 29.06 24.34
C PHE A 86 -0.04 28.02 25.00
N PRO A 87 -0.05 27.86 26.35
CA PRO A 87 -0.71 26.72 27.00
C PRO A 87 -2.24 26.63 26.92
N THR A 88 -2.93 27.74 26.62
CA THR A 88 -4.42 27.83 26.68
C THR A 88 -5.05 28.17 25.32
N VAL A 89 -4.34 27.98 24.20
CA VAL A 89 -4.88 28.27 22.84
C VAL A 89 -6.16 27.49 22.56
N THR A 90 -6.24 26.23 23.00
CA THR A 90 -7.46 25.42 22.85
C THR A 90 -8.63 25.98 23.66
N ASP A 91 -8.38 26.52 24.84
CA ASP A 91 -9.42 27.09 25.70
C ASP A 91 -9.98 28.40 25.11
N ILE A 92 -9.14 29.18 24.43
CA ILE A 92 -9.56 30.36 23.66
C ILE A 92 -10.57 29.96 22.59
N ILE A 93 -10.35 28.84 21.92
CA ILE A 93 -11.20 28.35 20.81
C ILE A 93 -12.55 27.87 21.33
N TYR A 94 -12.57 27.05 22.38
CA TYR A 94 -13.80 26.46 22.91
C TYR A 94 -14.72 27.48 23.60
N ASN A 95 -14.20 28.64 24.02
CA ASN A 95 -14.95 29.64 24.78
C ASN A 95 -15.38 30.87 23.94
N GLN A 96 -15.14 30.89 22.62
CA GLN A 96 -15.39 32.08 21.79
C GLN A 96 -16.30 31.78 20.59
N ASP A 97 -17.59 31.61 20.86
CA ASP A 97 -18.63 31.72 19.84
C ASP A 97 -18.86 33.22 19.53
N VAL A 98 -18.54 33.65 18.31
CA VAL A 98 -18.71 35.06 17.90
C VAL A 98 -19.93 35.22 17.01
N THR A 99 -20.88 36.05 17.43
CA THR A 99 -22.07 36.37 16.63
C THR A 99 -21.74 37.50 15.64
N CYS A 100 -21.93 37.26 14.35
CA CYS A 100 -21.79 38.29 13.32
C CYS A 100 -23.05 39.17 13.25
N ASN A 101 -22.91 40.46 13.54
CA ASN A 101 -23.98 41.43 13.34
C ASN A 101 -23.81 42.13 11.98
N GLU A 102 -24.91 42.49 11.31
CA GLU A 102 -24.88 43.04 9.96
C GLU A 102 -24.10 44.37 9.93
N GLY A 103 -22.95 44.38 9.24
CA GLY A 103 -22.09 45.56 9.10
C GLY A 103 -21.27 45.94 10.35
N ASN A 104 -21.41 45.23 11.48
CA ASN A 104 -20.61 45.43 12.69
C ASN A 104 -19.94 44.13 13.12
N TYR A 105 -18.63 44.06 12.85
CA TYR A 105 -17.74 42.95 13.18
C TYR A 105 -16.71 43.32 14.26
N ASP A 106 -17.01 44.30 15.11
CA ASP A 106 -16.08 44.85 16.08
C ASP A 106 -15.57 43.79 17.07
N ASN A 107 -16.41 42.80 17.42
CA ASN A 107 -16.00 41.69 18.27
C ASN A 107 -14.92 40.80 17.62
N LEU A 108 -14.99 40.56 16.30
CA LEU A 108 -13.96 39.81 15.58
C LEU A 108 -12.68 40.63 15.45
N ARG A 109 -12.79 41.94 15.17
CA ARG A 109 -11.63 42.84 15.14
C ARG A 109 -10.96 42.96 16.51
N GLN A 110 -11.75 43.01 17.57
CA GLN A 110 -11.24 43.01 18.94
C GLN A 110 -10.55 41.69 19.26
N LEU A 111 -11.15 40.55 18.90
CA LEU A 111 -10.50 39.25 19.06
C LEU A 111 -9.18 39.16 18.30
N TYR A 112 -9.16 39.58 17.02
CA TYR A 112 -7.94 39.65 16.21
C TYR A 112 -6.84 40.44 16.93
N LYS A 113 -7.15 41.65 17.42
CA LYS A 113 -6.21 42.50 18.17
C LYS A 113 -5.75 41.87 19.48
N THR A 114 -6.66 41.30 20.25
CA THR A 114 -6.33 40.63 21.52
C THR A 114 -5.41 39.43 21.30
N LEU A 115 -5.60 38.66 20.22
CA LEU A 115 -4.72 37.55 19.88
C LEU A 115 -3.35 38.03 19.40
N GLU A 116 -3.30 39.13 18.63
CA GLU A 116 -2.07 39.77 18.18
C GLU A 116 -1.24 40.28 19.37
N GLU A 117 -1.86 41.02 20.29
CA GLU A 117 -1.23 41.50 21.54
C GLU A 117 -0.76 40.35 22.43
N LYS A 118 -1.58 39.30 22.60
CA LYS A 118 -1.20 38.10 23.36
C LYS A 118 0.00 37.39 22.75
N LEU A 119 0.05 37.26 21.42
CA LEU A 119 1.16 36.63 20.72
C LEU A 119 2.45 37.42 20.93
N GLU A 120 2.40 38.73 20.75
CA GLU A 120 3.57 39.60 20.93
C GLU A 120 4.12 39.52 22.37
N LEU A 121 3.25 39.64 23.37
CA LEU A 121 3.64 39.56 24.78
C LEU A 121 4.19 38.17 25.14
N TRP A 122 3.56 37.09 24.65
CA TRP A 122 4.03 35.73 24.90
C TRP A 122 5.40 35.48 24.26
N GLU A 123 5.59 35.93 23.02
CA GLU A 123 6.89 35.81 22.36
C GLU A 123 7.97 36.60 23.13
N GLN A 124 7.69 37.81 23.58
CA GLN A 124 8.66 38.57 24.38
C GLN A 124 9.01 37.82 25.67
N GLN A 125 8.02 37.27 26.37
CA GLN A 125 8.23 36.48 27.58
C GLN A 125 9.06 35.22 27.31
N LEU A 126 8.79 34.49 26.22
CA LEU A 126 9.60 33.33 25.81
C LEU A 126 11.06 33.70 25.62
N CYS A 127 11.35 34.82 24.96
CA CYS A 127 12.73 35.31 24.80
C CYS A 127 13.41 35.55 26.14
N VAL A 128 12.75 36.21 27.08
CA VAL A 128 13.28 36.45 28.43
C VAL A 128 13.53 35.13 29.14
N MET A 129 12.57 34.18 29.06
CA MET A 129 12.72 32.86 29.68
C MET A 129 13.84 32.04 29.06
N TYR A 130 14.08 32.12 27.74
CA TYR A 130 15.21 31.44 27.09
C TYR A 130 16.57 31.93 27.55
N GLN A 131 16.70 33.20 27.95
CA GLN A 131 17.94 33.74 28.52
C GLN A 131 18.19 33.16 29.93
N ILE A 132 17.14 33.00 30.73
CA ILE A 132 17.23 32.57 32.13
C ILE A 132 17.30 31.03 32.25
N TYR A 133 16.56 30.33 31.39
CA TYR A 133 16.35 28.88 31.35
C TYR A 133 16.54 28.35 29.90
N PRO A 134 17.78 28.19 29.44
CA PRO A 134 18.07 27.72 28.07
C PRO A 134 17.48 26.34 27.76
N GLU A 135 17.16 25.53 28.77
CA GLU A 135 16.54 24.21 28.62
C GLU A 135 15.15 24.28 27.97
N LEU A 136 14.45 25.40 28.12
CA LEU A 136 13.15 25.61 27.48
C LEU A 136 13.25 25.70 25.94
N THR A 137 14.44 25.99 25.40
CA THR A 137 14.67 26.12 23.95
C THR A 137 14.60 24.79 23.19
N TYR A 138 14.63 23.66 23.90
CA TYR A 138 14.47 22.33 23.29
C TYR A 138 13.02 21.96 23.03
N PHE A 139 12.07 22.73 23.59
CA PHE A 139 10.64 22.48 23.45
C PHE A 139 9.98 23.58 22.64
N SER A 140 8.95 23.18 21.90
CA SER A 140 8.16 24.08 21.06
C SER A 140 6.72 23.56 20.99
N TYR A 141 5.77 24.41 20.57
CA TYR A 141 4.35 24.02 20.40
C TYR A 141 3.77 23.32 21.66
N GLU A 142 3.16 22.14 21.50
CA GLU A 142 2.55 21.38 22.60
C GLU A 142 3.57 20.69 23.51
N GLN A 143 4.86 20.64 23.14
CA GLN A 143 5.88 19.94 23.92
C GLN A 143 6.03 20.52 25.33
N PHE A 144 5.84 21.83 25.52
CA PHE A 144 5.79 22.43 26.86
C PHE A 144 4.71 21.80 27.73
N GLN A 145 3.50 21.65 27.16
CA GLN A 145 2.38 21.04 27.87
C GLN A 145 2.60 19.54 28.10
N MET A 146 3.20 18.83 27.13
CA MET A 146 3.52 17.40 27.26
C MET A 146 4.55 17.13 28.36
N VAL A 147 5.58 17.98 28.48
CA VAL A 147 6.58 17.84 29.55
C VAL A 147 5.99 18.25 30.89
N GLU A 148 5.24 19.35 30.93
CA GLU A 148 4.54 19.78 32.16
C GLU A 148 3.56 18.69 32.64
N SER A 149 2.71 18.13 31.77
CA SER A 149 1.76 17.09 32.16
C SER A 149 2.44 15.82 32.67
N PHE A 150 3.62 15.50 32.13
CA PHE A 150 4.43 14.38 32.61
C PHE A 150 5.03 14.64 33.99
N ILE A 151 5.67 15.81 34.19
CA ILE A 151 6.32 16.17 35.46
C ILE A 151 5.33 16.18 36.62
N TYR A 152 4.13 16.69 36.39
CA TYR A 152 3.07 16.73 37.40
C TYR A 152 2.29 15.42 37.55
N ASN A 153 2.62 14.37 36.78
CA ASN A 153 2.01 13.06 36.94
C ASN A 153 2.63 12.32 38.14
N VAL A 154 1.79 11.68 38.95
CA VAL A 154 2.21 10.95 40.16
C VAL A 154 3.00 9.69 39.81
N LYS A 155 2.73 9.08 38.63
CA LYS A 155 3.41 7.86 38.18
C LYS A 155 4.23 8.14 36.93
N ILE A 156 5.46 7.60 36.89
CA ILE A 156 6.25 7.55 35.64
C ILE A 156 5.56 6.58 34.69
N GLU A 157 5.09 7.12 33.57
CA GLU A 157 4.57 6.35 32.45
C GLU A 157 5.54 6.52 31.27
N GLU A 158 6.34 5.48 30.98
CA GLU A 158 7.36 5.55 29.92
C GLU A 158 6.76 5.78 28.52
N LYS A 159 5.47 5.50 28.32
CA LYS A 159 4.72 5.79 27.09
C LYS A 159 4.31 7.25 26.91
N HIS A 160 4.40 8.05 27.98
CA HIS A 160 3.94 9.43 27.95
C HIS A 160 4.89 10.27 27.08
N PRO A 161 4.41 11.11 26.14
CA PRO A 161 5.28 11.87 25.23
C PRO A 161 6.37 12.70 25.94
N GLY A 162 6.02 13.33 27.07
CA GLY A 162 6.96 14.03 27.95
C GLY A 162 8.16 13.19 28.44
N TYR A 163 8.00 11.87 28.64
CA TYR A 163 9.11 10.97 29.00
C TYR A 163 10.17 10.95 27.89
N HIS A 164 9.75 10.77 26.63
CA HIS A 164 10.65 10.72 25.48
C HIS A 164 11.33 12.06 25.22
N LEU A 165 10.59 13.17 25.38
CA LEU A 165 11.12 14.52 25.23
C LEU A 165 12.23 14.82 26.25
N LEU A 166 12.03 14.44 27.52
CA LEU A 166 13.05 14.59 28.57
C LEU A 166 14.27 13.71 28.28
N LYS A 167 14.07 12.45 27.89
CA LYS A 167 15.17 11.55 27.51
C LYS A 167 15.98 12.08 26.33
N TYR A 168 15.34 12.67 25.32
CA TYR A 168 16.01 13.25 24.15
C TYR A 168 16.98 14.37 24.53
N ILE A 169 16.60 15.24 25.48
CA ILE A 169 17.48 16.31 25.98
C ILE A 169 18.52 15.81 27.00
N GLY A 170 18.57 14.50 27.27
CA GLY A 170 19.53 13.89 28.19
C GLY A 170 19.10 13.93 29.67
N PHE A 171 17.82 14.19 29.95
CA PHE A 171 17.30 14.22 31.32
C PHE A 171 16.76 12.84 31.72
N GLU A 172 17.03 12.44 32.96
CA GLU A 172 16.51 11.22 33.57
C GLU A 172 15.17 11.50 34.27
N PRO A 173 14.04 10.96 33.75
CA PRO A 173 12.70 11.22 34.30
C PRO A 173 12.55 10.83 35.78
N ASP A 174 13.26 9.80 36.23
CA ASP A 174 13.20 9.30 37.61
C ASP A 174 13.74 10.32 38.63
N LEU A 175 14.72 11.14 38.23
CA LEU A 175 15.31 12.16 39.09
C LEU A 175 14.37 13.36 39.29
N LEU A 176 13.49 13.63 38.33
CA LEU A 176 12.54 14.75 38.41
C LEU A 176 11.45 14.53 39.47
N GLN A 177 11.08 13.28 39.75
CA GLN A 177 10.10 12.96 40.80
C GLN A 177 10.62 13.20 42.22
N GLN A 178 11.94 13.35 42.39
CA GLN A 178 12.57 13.61 43.70
C GLN A 178 12.64 15.10 44.02
N ILE A 179 12.34 15.96 43.05
CA ILE A 179 12.33 17.42 43.21
C ILE A 179 11.00 17.84 43.85
N ASN A 180 11.05 18.69 44.86
CA ASN A 180 9.84 19.32 45.41
C ASN A 180 9.20 20.23 44.36
N LEU A 181 8.12 19.76 43.74
CA LEU A 181 7.42 20.49 42.70
C LEU A 181 6.59 21.64 43.29
N PRO A 182 6.62 22.85 42.68
CA PRO A 182 5.67 23.91 43.02
C PRO A 182 4.24 23.49 42.67
N PRO A 183 3.20 24.07 43.30
CA PRO A 183 1.82 23.80 42.88
C PRO A 183 1.57 24.29 41.45
N LYS A 184 0.73 23.56 40.70
CA LYS A 184 0.41 23.93 39.32
C LYS A 184 -0.37 25.26 39.28
N SER A 185 0.23 26.29 38.68
CA SER A 185 -0.40 27.60 38.52
C SER A 185 -1.44 27.61 37.38
N LYS A 186 -2.38 28.56 37.46
CA LYS A 186 -3.30 28.89 36.36
C LYS A 186 -2.75 29.97 35.43
N ASP A 187 -1.78 30.75 35.89
CA ASP A 187 -1.14 31.79 35.09
C ASP A 187 -0.17 31.18 34.07
N GLU A 188 -0.29 31.55 32.79
CA GLU A 188 0.51 30.94 31.72
C GLU A 188 2.01 31.26 31.85
N ASN A 189 2.38 32.45 32.34
CA ASN A 189 3.77 32.84 32.49
C ASN A 189 4.42 32.13 33.68
N GLU A 190 3.71 32.03 34.80
CA GLU A 190 4.18 31.30 36.00
C GLU A 190 4.36 29.81 35.70
N ARG A 191 3.49 29.20 34.88
CA ARG A 191 3.65 27.82 34.42
C ARG A 191 4.96 27.62 33.65
N LEU A 192 5.26 28.51 32.71
CA LEU A 192 6.50 28.47 31.92
C LEU A 192 7.73 28.67 32.81
N GLU A 193 7.69 29.63 33.74
CA GLU A 193 8.79 29.91 34.67
C GLU A 193 9.04 28.72 35.62
N ASN A 194 7.98 28.11 36.15
CA ASN A 194 8.07 26.92 37.00
C ASN A 194 8.70 25.74 36.25
N LEU A 195 8.30 25.52 34.99
CA LEU A 195 8.91 24.50 34.14
C LEU A 195 10.42 24.77 33.95
N GLY A 196 10.80 26.02 33.65
CA GLY A 196 12.21 26.43 33.53
C GLY A 196 13.02 26.18 34.81
N LYS A 197 12.49 26.52 35.98
CA LYS A 197 13.12 26.27 37.29
C LYS A 197 13.38 24.78 37.54
N ILE A 198 12.39 23.94 37.24
CA ILE A 198 12.49 22.48 37.43
C ILE A 198 13.60 21.91 36.54
N LEU A 199 13.58 22.25 35.26
CA LEU A 199 14.56 21.77 34.28
C LEU A 199 15.99 22.22 34.62
N LYS A 200 16.16 23.48 35.04
CA LYS A 200 17.46 24.03 35.46
C LYS A 200 18.01 23.32 36.70
N THR A 201 17.15 22.99 37.66
CA THR A 201 17.55 22.28 38.90
C THR A 201 18.07 20.88 38.58
N GLN A 202 17.43 20.18 37.64
CA GLN A 202 17.93 18.88 37.19
C GLN A 202 19.29 19.01 36.51
N ARG A 203 19.47 20.02 35.65
CA ARG A 203 20.74 20.23 34.96
C ARG A 203 21.90 20.49 35.92
N SER A 204 21.71 21.29 36.98
CA SER A 204 22.76 21.49 37.99
C SER A 204 23.22 20.19 38.65
N ILE A 205 22.32 19.21 38.81
CA ILE A 205 22.66 17.89 39.35
C ILE A 205 23.45 17.05 38.32
N SER A 206 23.21 17.27 37.02
CA SER A 206 23.89 16.54 35.93
C SER A 206 25.23 17.15 35.52
N ASP A 207 25.37 18.48 35.51
CA ASP A 207 26.57 19.21 35.06
C ASP A 207 27.70 19.18 36.13
N ASP A 208 27.43 18.84 37.40
CA ASP A 208 28.45 18.61 38.46
C ASP A 208 29.45 17.47 38.13
N LEU A 209 29.26 16.78 37.00
CA LEU A 209 30.10 15.69 36.51
C LEU A 209 30.97 16.05 35.29
N GLU A 210 30.80 17.22 34.66
CA GLU A 210 31.60 17.66 33.51
C GLU A 210 32.44 18.90 33.87
N GLU A 211 33.76 18.72 34.04
CA GLU A 211 34.70 19.84 34.21
C GLU A 211 34.64 20.80 33.01
N ILE A 212 34.21 22.05 33.26
CA ILE A 212 34.26 23.13 32.29
C ILE A 212 35.71 23.60 32.16
N LEU A 213 36.43 23.10 31.15
CA LEU A 213 37.69 23.70 30.72
C LEU A 213 37.42 25.08 30.08
N GLU A 214 37.93 26.12 30.72
CA GLU A 214 37.94 27.49 30.22
C GLU A 214 38.85 27.61 28.99
N ASP A 215 38.27 27.62 27.78
CA ASP A 215 39.00 27.96 26.55
C ASP A 215 38.35 29.15 25.81
N SER A 216 39.10 30.24 25.71
CA SER A 216 39.00 31.44 24.84
C SER A 216 37.62 32.11 24.59
N PHE A 217 37.55 33.38 25.00
CA PHE A 217 36.42 34.33 24.97
C PHE A 217 35.90 34.77 23.58
N ILE A 218 36.12 34.02 22.49
CA ILE A 218 35.76 34.47 21.13
C ILE A 218 34.59 33.65 20.57
N PRO A 219 33.52 34.29 20.05
CA PRO A 219 32.50 33.60 19.28
C PRO A 219 33.12 32.84 18.11
N THR A 220 32.93 31.51 18.05
CA THR A 220 33.48 30.67 16.99
C THR A 220 32.37 30.00 16.19
N VAL A 221 32.35 30.27 14.89
CA VAL A 221 31.47 29.58 13.94
C VAL A 221 32.33 28.69 13.05
N ARG A 222 32.08 27.38 13.05
CA ARG A 222 32.75 26.40 12.19
C ARG A 222 31.79 25.94 11.11
N LEU A 223 32.22 25.97 9.86
CA LEU A 223 31.40 25.58 8.71
C LEU A 223 32.03 24.39 7.98
N VAL A 224 31.24 23.35 7.73
CA VAL A 224 31.61 22.20 6.90
C VAL A 224 30.68 22.15 5.69
N GLU A 225 31.27 22.17 4.49
CA GLU A 225 30.57 21.87 3.24
C GLU A 225 30.82 20.40 2.89
N THR A 226 29.75 19.63 2.71
CA THR A 226 29.86 18.19 2.48
C THR A 226 28.71 17.66 1.61
N THR A 227 28.71 16.38 1.25
CA THR A 227 27.57 15.72 0.59
C THR A 227 26.56 15.24 1.65
N ASP A 228 25.36 14.82 1.25
CA ASP A 228 24.42 14.16 2.18
C ASP A 228 25.12 13.01 2.94
N GLU A 229 26.02 12.29 2.26
CA GLU A 229 26.75 11.17 2.84
C GLU A 229 27.80 11.57 3.89
N GLY A 230 28.33 12.79 3.82
CA GLY A 230 29.37 13.26 4.71
C GLY A 230 28.86 13.95 5.99
N ILE A 231 27.54 14.08 6.17
CA ILE A 231 26.95 14.78 7.33
C ILE A 231 27.39 14.14 8.65
N LEU A 232 27.35 12.81 8.76
CA LEU A 232 27.77 12.09 9.97
C LEU A 232 29.26 12.34 10.28
N ARG A 233 30.13 12.19 9.26
CA ARG A 233 31.57 12.46 9.38
C ARG A 233 31.82 13.90 9.83
N ALA A 234 31.10 14.87 9.25
CA ALA A 234 31.22 16.27 9.60
C ALA A 234 30.81 16.54 11.06
N ALA A 235 29.70 15.97 11.52
CA ALA A 235 29.22 16.14 12.90
C ALA A 235 30.23 15.58 13.91
N PHE A 236 30.68 14.33 13.74
CA PHE A 236 31.69 13.72 14.62
C PHE A 236 33.02 14.47 14.58
N SER A 237 33.46 14.93 13.41
CA SER A 237 34.70 15.71 13.29
C SER A 237 34.64 17.01 14.06
N LEU A 238 33.51 17.73 14.00
CA LEU A 238 33.35 18.98 14.73
C LEU A 238 33.39 18.78 16.25
N PHE A 239 32.83 17.67 16.75
CA PHE A 239 32.90 17.31 18.18
C PHE A 239 34.29 16.79 18.61
N ASP A 240 34.98 16.04 17.74
CA ASP A 240 36.36 15.61 18.00
C ASP A 240 37.34 16.79 18.10
N MET A 241 37.15 17.83 17.29
CA MET A 241 37.96 19.05 17.33
C MET A 241 37.88 19.79 18.66
N ILE A 242 36.75 19.68 19.37
CA ILE A 242 36.55 20.27 20.70
C ILE A 242 36.71 19.26 21.84
N LYS A 243 37.04 18.01 21.52
CA LYS A 243 37.24 16.89 22.47
C LYS A 243 36.05 16.68 23.42
N LYS A 244 34.82 16.83 22.92
CA LYS A 244 33.57 16.56 23.65
C LYS A 244 32.79 15.43 22.99
N SER A 245 31.97 14.72 23.77
CA SER A 245 31.01 13.75 23.27
C SER A 245 29.86 14.44 22.53
N ILE A 246 29.33 13.73 21.54
CA ILE A 246 28.18 14.15 20.74
C ILE A 246 26.89 13.59 21.35
N HIS A 247 25.87 14.43 21.45
CA HIS A 247 24.53 14.05 21.93
C HIS A 247 23.44 14.47 20.94
N ALA A 248 22.32 13.74 20.92
CA ALA A 248 21.24 13.96 19.95
C ALA A 248 20.69 15.41 19.96
N HIS A 249 20.44 15.97 21.15
CA HIS A 249 19.87 17.32 21.29
C HIS A 249 20.80 18.45 20.83
N GLN A 250 22.08 18.18 20.59
CA GLN A 250 23.04 19.15 20.07
C GLN A 250 23.02 19.24 18.53
N LEU A 251 22.32 18.30 17.87
CA LEU A 251 22.20 18.23 16.42
C LEU A 251 20.81 18.72 16.00
N PHE A 252 20.75 19.87 15.33
CA PHE A 252 19.49 20.42 14.82
C PHE A 252 19.41 20.24 13.30
N TYR A 253 18.56 19.31 12.87
CA TYR A 253 18.30 19.04 11.45
C TYR A 253 17.22 19.99 10.91
N CYS A 254 17.59 20.84 9.96
CA CYS A 254 16.64 21.72 9.29
C CYS A 254 15.86 20.94 8.23
N THR A 255 14.55 21.14 8.19
CA THR A 255 13.66 20.61 7.16
C THR A 255 12.93 21.76 6.45
N LYS A 256 12.21 21.45 5.38
CA LYS A 256 11.34 22.43 4.71
C LYS A 256 10.19 22.92 5.60
N GLN A 257 9.87 22.17 6.66
CA GLN A 257 8.80 22.49 7.61
C GLN A 257 9.31 23.22 8.86
N THR A 258 10.63 23.31 9.05
CA THR A 258 11.22 24.03 10.19
C THR A 258 10.76 25.48 10.23
N THR A 259 10.28 25.91 11.38
CA THR A 259 9.68 27.22 11.61
C THR A 259 10.65 28.22 12.21
N TRP A 260 10.27 29.51 12.13
CA TRP A 260 11.05 30.57 12.76
C TRP A 260 11.15 30.41 14.28
N MET A 261 10.12 29.87 14.94
CA MET A 261 10.13 29.70 16.40
C MET A 261 11.23 28.74 16.84
N GLU A 262 11.38 27.62 16.13
CA GLU A 262 12.42 26.62 16.42
C GLU A 262 13.83 27.18 16.15
N ILE A 263 14.02 27.90 15.04
CA ILE A 263 15.31 28.54 14.73
C ILE A 263 15.65 29.63 15.73
N ARG A 264 14.67 30.44 16.16
CA ARG A 264 14.88 31.43 17.21
C ARG A 264 15.29 30.77 18.52
N ALA A 265 14.57 29.75 18.96
CA ALA A 265 14.94 28.97 20.16
C ALA A 265 16.35 28.36 20.04
N PHE A 266 16.72 27.81 18.87
CA PHE A 266 18.06 27.33 18.59
C PHE A 266 19.13 28.43 18.74
N VAL A 267 18.90 29.64 18.23
CA VAL A 267 19.84 30.77 18.38
C VAL A 267 20.03 31.14 19.85
N TYR A 268 18.95 31.24 20.63
CA TYR A 268 19.07 31.47 22.08
C TYR A 268 19.82 30.32 22.76
N ARG A 269 19.55 29.07 22.38
CA ARG A 269 20.27 27.90 22.91
C ARG A 269 21.77 28.02 22.69
N CYS A 270 22.19 28.35 21.47
CA CYS A 270 23.61 28.54 21.14
C CYS A 270 24.28 29.59 22.02
N PHE A 271 23.59 30.69 22.35
CA PHE A 271 24.15 31.79 23.14
C PHE A 271 24.19 31.54 24.64
N PHE A 272 23.13 30.95 25.22
CA PHE A 272 22.96 30.88 26.67
C PHE A 272 23.22 29.51 27.27
N SER A 273 23.24 28.43 26.47
CA SER A 273 23.46 27.08 27.04
C SER A 273 24.93 26.77 27.32
N HIS A 274 25.87 27.55 26.75
CA HIS A 274 27.32 27.31 26.75
C HIS A 274 27.75 25.93 26.20
N LYS A 275 26.86 25.24 25.48
CA LYS A 275 27.14 23.94 24.85
C LYS A 275 27.37 24.14 23.35
N TYR A 276 28.20 23.29 22.76
CA TYR A 276 28.42 23.29 21.32
C TYR A 276 27.17 22.75 20.61
N GLN A 277 26.62 23.53 19.68
CA GLN A 277 25.41 23.18 18.92
C GLN A 277 25.73 23.14 17.43
N ILE A 278 25.11 22.23 16.68
CA ILE A 278 25.30 22.09 15.23
C ILE A 278 23.97 22.32 14.52
N LEU A 279 23.98 23.24 13.56
CA LEU A 279 22.89 23.48 12.61
C LEU A 279 23.18 22.71 11.31
N ILE A 280 22.31 21.76 10.97
CA ILE A 280 22.48 20.85 9.83
C ILE A 280 21.47 21.21 8.74
N ARG A 281 21.95 21.32 7.49
CA ARG A 281 21.18 21.68 6.28
C ARG A 281 20.38 22.98 6.35
N PRO A 282 20.99 24.12 6.74
CA PRO A 282 20.30 25.40 6.76
C PRO A 282 19.79 25.84 5.37
N ASP A 283 20.26 25.21 4.29
CA ASP A 283 19.79 25.43 2.92
C ASP A 283 18.35 24.97 2.66
N LEU A 284 17.79 24.10 3.52
CA LEU A 284 16.38 23.70 3.46
C LEU A 284 15.42 24.72 4.08
N LEU A 285 15.94 25.71 4.82
CA LEU A 285 15.13 26.75 5.43
C LEU A 285 14.57 27.72 4.39
N PRO A 286 13.29 28.13 4.49
CA PRO A 286 12.73 29.22 3.71
C PRO A 286 13.57 30.51 3.80
N LEU A 287 13.70 31.25 2.70
CA LEU A 287 14.48 32.50 2.66
C LEU A 287 14.06 33.50 3.75
N ILE A 288 12.75 33.61 4.02
CA ILE A 288 12.21 34.48 5.07
C ILE A 288 12.79 34.15 6.46
N ILE A 289 13.01 32.86 6.76
CA ILE A 289 13.59 32.42 8.02
C ILE A 289 15.09 32.74 8.05
N GLN A 290 15.79 32.51 6.94
CA GLN A 290 17.21 32.86 6.81
C GLN A 290 17.45 34.36 7.02
N ASP A 291 16.54 35.21 6.52
CA ASP A 291 16.62 36.68 6.67
C ASP A 291 16.42 37.15 8.10
N LYS A 292 15.54 36.50 8.86
CA LYS A 292 15.28 36.84 10.27
C LYS A 292 16.43 36.44 11.20
N PHE A 293 17.26 35.48 10.80
CA PHE A 293 18.34 34.94 11.61
C PHE A 293 19.39 36.01 11.97
N LEU A 294 19.87 36.78 10.99
CA LEU A 294 20.96 37.73 11.18
C LEU A 294 20.58 38.89 12.13
N PRO A 295 19.42 39.57 11.98
CA PRO A 295 19.00 40.59 12.93
C PRO A 295 18.96 40.09 14.37
N LEU A 296 18.40 38.88 14.60
CA LEU A 296 18.35 38.29 15.94
C LEU A 296 19.75 38.03 16.50
N LEU A 297 20.62 37.43 15.70
CA LEU A 297 22.00 37.15 16.09
C LEU A 297 22.76 38.44 16.46
N ASN A 298 22.62 39.48 15.64
CA ASN A 298 23.28 40.76 15.88
C ASN A 298 22.79 41.42 17.17
N ASN A 299 21.48 41.45 17.39
CA ASN A 299 20.92 42.01 18.63
C ASN A 299 21.48 41.29 19.86
N LEU A 300 21.55 39.95 19.85
CA LEU A 300 22.11 39.19 20.97
C LEU A 300 23.60 39.47 21.22
N ILE A 301 24.39 39.68 20.17
CA ILE A 301 25.82 40.02 20.29
C ILE A 301 25.99 41.45 20.84
N GLU A 302 25.16 42.39 20.37
CA GLU A 302 25.20 43.79 20.80
C GLU A 302 24.71 43.94 22.25
N ASP A 303 23.66 43.21 22.64
CA ASP A 303 23.10 43.22 24.00
C ASP A 303 24.00 42.48 25.01
N HIS A 304 24.76 41.47 24.57
CA HIS A 304 25.62 40.64 25.43
C HIS A 304 27.06 40.51 24.89
N PRO A 305 27.86 41.59 24.87
CA PRO A 305 29.18 41.62 24.21
C PRO A 305 30.24 40.72 24.86
N ILE A 306 30.03 40.26 26.09
CA ILE A 306 30.95 39.39 26.85
C ILE A 306 30.61 37.89 26.63
N HIS A 307 29.42 37.58 26.12
CA HIS A 307 29.02 36.19 25.88
C HIS A 307 29.75 35.61 24.68
N SER A 308 30.47 34.51 24.90
CA SER A 308 31.01 33.67 23.82
C SER A 308 30.06 32.53 23.52
N PHE A 309 29.95 32.18 22.24
CA PHE A 309 29.18 31.03 21.78
C PHE A 309 29.96 30.24 20.74
N GLN A 310 29.61 28.96 20.59
CA GLN A 310 30.24 28.07 19.62
C GLN A 310 29.16 27.40 18.77
N LEU A 311 29.24 27.58 17.45
CA LEU A 311 28.24 27.09 16.50
C LEU A 311 28.92 26.29 15.37
N GLY A 312 28.48 25.06 15.17
CA GLY A 312 28.77 24.28 13.97
C GLY A 312 27.67 24.48 12.92
N ILE A 313 28.05 24.60 11.66
CA ILE A 313 27.12 24.60 10.52
C ILE A 313 27.58 23.53 9.53
N ILE A 314 26.67 22.63 9.17
CA ILE A 314 26.90 21.59 8.15
C ILE A 314 25.93 21.84 7.01
N THR A 315 26.45 21.97 5.79
CA THR A 315 25.65 22.25 4.59
C THR A 315 25.98 21.31 3.44
N THR A 316 24.96 20.97 2.65
CA THR A 316 25.08 20.19 1.41
C THR A 316 25.20 21.04 0.15
N ARG A 317 25.07 22.36 0.29
CA ARG A 317 25.24 23.33 -0.80
C ARG A 317 26.41 24.26 -0.52
N THR A 318 27.01 24.79 -1.58
CA THR A 318 28.07 25.80 -1.50
C THR A 318 27.60 26.98 -0.64
N ALA A 319 28.40 27.41 0.32
CA ALA A 319 28.03 28.44 1.28
C ALA A 319 27.67 29.78 0.64
N SER A 320 28.22 30.09 -0.54
CA SER A 320 27.89 31.29 -1.31
C SER A 320 26.41 31.36 -1.71
N HIS A 321 25.72 30.21 -1.81
CA HIS A 321 24.31 30.13 -2.17
C HIS A 321 23.36 30.16 -0.96
N ILE A 322 23.90 30.26 0.26
CA ILE A 322 23.11 30.24 1.50
C ILE A 322 23.15 31.63 2.13
N GLN A 323 22.01 32.29 2.12
CA GLN A 323 21.88 33.66 2.60
C GLN A 323 22.23 33.78 4.08
N LEU A 324 21.79 32.82 4.90
CA LEU A 324 22.14 32.74 6.32
C LEU A 324 23.66 32.72 6.56
N VAL A 325 24.40 31.91 5.80
CA VAL A 325 25.86 31.80 5.97
C VAL A 325 26.57 33.06 5.51
N ASN A 326 26.17 33.62 4.36
CA ASN A 326 26.72 34.88 3.87
C ASN A 326 26.45 36.04 4.84
N ALA A 327 25.26 36.06 5.45
CA ALA A 327 24.87 37.04 6.44
C ALA A 327 25.78 36.96 7.69
N ILE A 328 26.04 35.78 8.23
CA ILE A 328 26.92 35.59 9.40
C ILE A 328 28.36 36.07 9.11
N LYS A 329 28.88 35.81 7.90
CA LYS A 329 30.24 36.23 7.48
C LYS A 329 30.48 37.73 7.60
N THR A 330 29.43 38.55 7.56
CA THR A 330 29.56 40.02 7.66
C THR A 330 29.93 40.50 9.06
N ARG A 331 29.69 39.69 10.10
CA ARG A 331 29.83 40.09 11.51
C ARG A 331 30.76 39.17 12.30
N ILE A 332 30.86 37.89 11.94
CA ILE A 332 31.65 36.88 12.66
C ILE A 332 32.56 36.15 11.68
N ASN A 333 33.79 35.88 12.12
CA ASN A 333 34.71 35.08 11.33
C ASN A 333 34.26 33.62 11.32
N ILE A 334 33.93 33.10 10.14
CA ILE A 334 33.56 31.70 9.94
C ILE A 334 34.80 30.90 9.59
N ASN A 335 35.17 29.95 10.45
CA ASN A 335 36.24 29.01 10.18
C ASN A 335 35.72 27.88 9.28
N ILE A 336 36.07 27.92 7.99
CA ILE A 336 35.71 26.87 7.04
C ILE A 336 36.63 25.66 7.27
N VAL A 337 36.04 24.53 7.64
CA VAL A 337 36.75 23.28 7.88
C VAL A 337 36.76 22.49 6.58
N HIS A 338 37.94 22.39 5.97
CA HIS A 338 38.15 21.61 4.76
C HIS A 338 38.27 20.11 5.07
N ASP A 339 37.99 19.27 4.07
CA ASP A 339 37.94 17.81 4.18
C ASP A 339 39.20 17.17 4.82
N GLN A 340 40.38 17.76 4.60
CA GLN A 340 41.66 17.33 5.18
C GLN A 340 41.71 17.38 6.71
N LYS A 341 40.87 18.21 7.34
CA LYS A 341 40.77 18.35 8.80
C LYS A 341 39.66 17.48 9.41
N LEU A 342 38.83 16.86 8.57
CA LEU A 342 37.79 15.95 9.04
C LEU A 342 38.42 14.60 9.41
N LEU A 343 37.78 13.88 10.32
CA LEU A 343 38.21 12.55 10.78
C LEU A 343 38.52 11.64 9.60
N SER A 344 39.53 10.79 9.75
CA SER A 344 39.78 9.72 8.79
C SER A 344 38.62 8.71 8.83
N LYS A 345 38.50 7.87 7.79
CA LYS A 345 37.48 6.83 7.75
C LYS A 345 37.63 5.84 8.93
N ASP A 346 38.87 5.54 9.32
CA ASP A 346 39.17 4.58 10.39
C ASP A 346 38.85 5.16 11.77
N ASP A 347 39.19 6.44 12.00
CA ASP A 347 38.87 7.13 13.27
C ASP A 347 37.35 7.27 13.44
N LEU A 348 36.65 7.67 12.36
CA LEU A 348 35.19 7.76 12.36
C LEU A 348 34.54 6.40 12.66
N THR A 349 35.02 5.34 12.00
CA THR A 349 34.52 3.97 12.22
C THR A 349 34.66 3.58 13.69
N SER A 350 35.82 3.85 14.28
CA SER A 350 36.09 3.54 15.69
C SER A 350 35.18 4.32 16.64
N GLN A 351 34.98 5.62 16.41
CA GLN A 351 34.09 6.45 17.24
C GLN A 351 32.62 6.02 17.12
N VAL A 352 32.14 5.76 15.90
CA VAL A 352 30.75 5.33 15.65
C VAL A 352 30.48 3.96 16.26
N GLN A 353 31.40 2.99 16.08
CA GLN A 353 31.25 1.65 16.66
C GLN A 353 31.20 1.64 18.18
N ASN A 354 31.95 2.54 18.83
CA ASN A 354 31.91 2.68 20.29
C ASN A 354 30.56 3.18 20.82
N MET A 355 29.77 3.89 20.01
CA MET A 355 28.43 4.37 20.38
C MET A 355 27.31 3.37 20.05
N ILE A 356 27.56 2.42 19.15
CA ILE A 356 26.57 1.43 18.75
C ILE A 356 26.42 0.40 19.88
N HIS A 357 25.27 0.40 20.53
CA HIS A 357 24.89 -0.64 21.49
C HIS A 357 23.98 -1.66 20.80
N GLN A 358 24.21 -2.96 21.01
CA GLN A 358 23.21 -4.03 20.82
C GLN A 358 22.36 -3.92 19.52
N CYS A 359 23.01 -3.68 18.37
CA CYS A 359 22.34 -3.51 17.08
C CYS A 359 23.00 -4.37 16.01
N THR A 360 22.20 -5.15 15.28
CA THR A 360 22.70 -6.09 14.25
C THR A 360 21.86 -6.00 12.98
N ILE A 361 22.51 -5.98 11.82
CA ILE A 361 21.84 -6.04 10.52
C ILE A 361 21.65 -7.50 10.12
N VAL A 362 20.47 -7.82 9.62
CA VAL A 362 20.16 -9.10 8.97
C VAL A 362 19.78 -8.80 7.53
N THR A 363 20.60 -9.28 6.61
CA THR A 363 20.39 -9.09 5.17
C THR A 363 20.58 -10.41 4.43
N SER A 364 20.11 -10.47 3.18
CA SER A 364 20.17 -11.69 2.38
C SER A 364 20.29 -11.37 0.90
N ARG A 365 20.87 -12.32 0.16
CA ARG A 365 21.07 -12.19 -1.30
C ARG A 365 19.75 -12.18 -2.09
N LEU A 366 18.76 -12.90 -1.58
CA LEU A 366 17.42 -13.05 -2.16
C LEU A 366 16.39 -12.80 -1.08
N SER A 367 15.22 -12.29 -1.48
CA SER A 367 14.08 -12.28 -0.58
C SER A 367 13.55 -13.70 -0.33
N GLY A 368 12.97 -13.94 0.85
CA GLY A 368 12.46 -15.28 1.22
C GLY A 368 13.51 -16.27 1.73
N LEU A 369 14.73 -15.83 2.07
CA LEU A 369 15.78 -16.66 2.70
C LEU A 369 15.69 -16.77 4.23
N GLY A 370 14.65 -16.20 4.85
CA GLY A 370 14.32 -16.45 6.26
C GLY A 370 14.86 -15.42 7.26
N LYS A 371 15.18 -14.19 6.84
CA LYS A 371 15.64 -13.10 7.72
C LYS A 371 14.73 -12.88 8.94
N SER A 372 13.43 -12.66 8.73
CA SER A 372 12.49 -12.47 9.83
C SER A 372 12.39 -13.71 10.73
N GLN A 373 12.51 -14.90 10.15
CA GLN A 373 12.47 -16.16 10.90
C GLN A 373 13.73 -16.38 11.74
N PHE A 374 14.89 -15.94 11.24
CA PHE A 374 16.15 -15.91 12.00
C PHE A 374 15.99 -15.02 13.25
N ILE A 375 15.51 -13.79 13.09
CA ILE A 375 15.29 -12.87 14.22
C ILE A 375 14.27 -13.45 15.21
N LYS A 376 13.22 -14.14 14.71
CA LYS A 376 12.27 -14.84 15.56
C LYS A 376 12.90 -16.00 16.34
N LYS A 377 13.78 -16.79 15.74
CA LYS A 377 14.51 -17.85 16.46
C LYS A 377 15.42 -17.27 17.53
N GLU A 378 16.14 -16.19 17.21
CA GLU A 378 16.96 -15.46 18.19
C GLU A 378 16.13 -14.95 19.36
N SER A 379 14.92 -14.45 19.11
CA SER A 379 14.02 -14.02 20.19
C SER A 379 13.63 -15.15 21.14
N ILE A 380 13.36 -16.34 20.60
CA ILE A 380 13.04 -17.54 21.40
C ILE A 380 14.28 -18.00 22.18
N HIS A 381 15.44 -18.01 21.52
CA HIS A 381 16.71 -18.42 22.14
C HIS A 381 17.12 -17.51 23.30
N LEU A 382 16.95 -16.19 23.13
CA LEU A 382 17.24 -15.18 24.15
C LEU A 382 16.12 -15.01 25.17
N ASN A 383 15.00 -15.74 25.02
CA ASN A 383 13.79 -15.61 25.83
C ASN A 383 13.29 -14.15 25.96
N LYS A 384 13.29 -13.43 24.84
CA LYS A 384 12.82 -12.04 24.74
C LYS A 384 11.60 -11.97 23.81
N GLN A 385 10.69 -11.06 24.10
CA GLN A 385 9.54 -10.81 23.23
C GLN A 385 9.98 -10.13 21.94
N LEU A 386 9.52 -10.64 20.79
CA LEU A 386 9.79 -10.01 19.49
C LEU A 386 8.74 -8.94 19.20
N ILE A 387 9.18 -7.70 18.96
CA ILE A 387 8.35 -6.60 18.49
C ILE A 387 8.79 -6.26 17.08
N LYS A 388 7.96 -6.64 16.09
CA LYS A 388 8.18 -6.28 14.69
C LYS A 388 7.71 -4.84 14.44
N PHE A 389 8.57 -4.04 13.82
CA PHE A 389 8.35 -2.64 13.53
C PHE A 389 8.67 -2.34 12.06
N PRO A 390 7.67 -2.40 11.17
CA PRO A 390 7.87 -2.17 9.74
C PRO A 390 8.02 -0.67 9.42
N ILE A 391 8.98 -0.33 8.56
CA ILE A 391 9.27 1.01 8.05
C ILE A 391 9.30 0.93 6.51
N GLY A 392 8.39 1.63 5.85
CA GLY A 392 8.19 1.53 4.40
C GLY A 392 7.38 2.70 3.84
N GLY A 393 7.66 3.08 2.59
CA GLY A 393 6.96 4.13 1.85
C GLY A 393 7.50 5.54 2.13
N ASP A 394 6.58 6.49 2.25
CA ASP A 394 6.87 7.87 2.67
C ASP A 394 7.04 7.92 4.19
N ILE A 395 8.21 8.34 4.66
CA ILE A 395 8.57 8.33 6.08
C ILE A 395 8.20 9.66 6.71
N LYS A 396 7.31 9.62 7.70
CA LYS A 396 7.05 10.74 8.60
C LYS A 396 7.63 10.44 9.98
N ALA A 397 8.65 11.19 10.36
CA ALA A 397 9.36 10.94 11.61
C ALA A 397 8.45 11.09 12.85
N ASP A 398 7.49 12.02 12.84
CA ASP A 398 6.45 12.15 13.88
C ASP A 398 5.61 10.87 14.03
N GLU A 399 5.22 10.24 12.93
CA GLU A 399 4.44 9.00 12.96
C GLU A 399 5.27 7.85 13.54
N ILE A 400 6.55 7.74 13.13
CA ILE A 400 7.46 6.73 13.66
C ILE A 400 7.67 6.92 15.16
N ALA A 401 7.89 8.17 15.63
CA ALA A 401 8.04 8.47 17.04
C ALA A 401 6.81 8.06 17.85
N ASN A 402 5.61 8.43 17.39
CA ASN A 402 4.35 8.06 18.03
C ASN A 402 4.15 6.54 18.06
N ARG A 403 4.44 5.84 16.96
CA ARG A 403 4.36 4.37 16.90
C ARG A 403 5.34 3.70 17.87
N LEU A 404 6.56 4.23 18.00
CA LEU A 404 7.56 3.73 18.97
C LEU A 404 7.12 3.99 20.43
N GLY A 405 6.54 5.16 20.72
CA GLY A 405 6.02 5.47 22.06
C GLY A 405 4.95 4.50 22.54
N ILE A 406 4.05 4.06 21.64
CA ILE A 406 3.03 3.05 21.94
C ILE A 406 3.64 1.69 22.33
N LEU A 407 4.83 1.35 21.83
CA LEU A 407 5.46 0.04 22.12
C LEU A 407 5.85 -0.13 23.59
N TYR A 408 5.91 0.95 24.37
CA TYR A 408 6.20 0.85 25.81
C TYR A 408 5.14 0.07 26.59
N ASP A 409 3.88 0.01 26.10
CA ASP A 409 2.86 -0.89 26.66
C ASP A 409 3.23 -2.39 26.48
N LYS A 410 4.17 -2.72 25.57
CA LYS A 410 4.65 -4.08 25.27
C LYS A 410 5.97 -4.45 25.99
N SER A 411 6.40 -3.70 27.01
CA SER A 411 7.66 -3.94 27.77
C SER A 411 8.92 -3.95 26.89
N LEU A 412 9.28 -2.77 26.35
CA LEU A 412 10.36 -2.61 25.38
C LEU A 412 11.75 -3.07 25.92
N ARG A 413 12.03 -2.83 27.22
CA ARG A 413 13.30 -3.21 27.88
C ARG A 413 13.60 -4.71 27.83
N THR A 414 12.57 -5.56 27.82
CA THR A 414 12.70 -7.02 27.78
C THR A 414 12.46 -7.60 26.39
N SER A 415 12.47 -6.75 25.36
CA SER A 415 12.08 -7.12 24.00
C SER A 415 13.24 -6.99 23.01
N ILE A 416 13.04 -7.59 21.85
CA ILE A 416 13.81 -7.37 20.63
C ILE A 416 12.98 -6.48 19.72
N LEU A 417 13.55 -5.33 19.35
CA LEU A 417 12.98 -4.45 18.35
C LEU A 417 13.49 -4.87 16.97
N HIS A 418 12.61 -5.46 16.18
CA HIS A 418 12.89 -5.84 14.79
C HIS A 418 12.44 -4.71 13.86
N LEU A 419 13.38 -3.90 13.40
CA LEU A 419 13.16 -2.86 12.39
C LEU A 419 13.17 -3.51 11.00
N ASP A 420 12.00 -3.68 10.40
CA ASP A 420 11.84 -4.25 9.04
C ASP A 420 11.77 -3.11 8.03
N ILE A 421 12.88 -2.86 7.32
CA ILE A 421 13.05 -1.73 6.40
C ILE A 421 12.82 -2.21 4.96
N GLY A 422 11.70 -1.76 4.40
CA GLY A 422 11.30 -2.00 3.00
C GLY A 422 11.75 -0.89 2.05
N HIS A 423 11.07 -0.77 0.91
CA HIS A 423 11.23 0.35 -0.02
C HIS A 423 10.87 1.70 0.63
N ILE A 424 11.79 2.67 0.54
CA ILE A 424 11.62 4.05 1.04
C ILE A 424 11.67 5.04 -0.12
N GLU A 425 10.79 6.05 -0.11
CA GLU A 425 10.83 7.12 -1.13
C GLU A 425 12.04 8.05 -0.95
N ASN A 426 12.28 8.53 0.27
CA ASN A 426 13.40 9.40 0.62
C ASN A 426 14.34 8.73 1.63
N ILE A 427 15.44 8.18 1.13
CA ILE A 427 16.44 7.47 1.95
C ILE A 427 17.13 8.42 2.94
N ASN A 428 17.29 9.70 2.59
CA ASN A 428 17.97 10.67 3.46
C ASN A 428 17.20 10.86 4.78
N ASP A 429 15.86 10.93 4.72
CA ASP A 429 15.03 11.08 5.92
C ASP A 429 15.12 9.82 6.81
N LEU A 430 15.27 8.64 6.21
CA LEU A 430 15.54 7.39 6.95
C LEU A 430 16.92 7.42 7.61
N ASP A 431 17.96 7.84 6.88
CA ASP A 431 19.33 7.90 7.40
C ASP A 431 19.40 8.81 8.63
N GLU A 432 18.84 10.02 8.53
CA GLU A 432 18.78 10.97 9.64
C GLU A 432 18.10 10.35 10.87
N LEU A 433 16.97 9.66 10.68
CA LEU A 433 16.26 8.99 11.76
C LEU A 433 17.05 7.81 12.35
N LEU A 434 17.67 6.99 11.51
CA LEU A 434 18.45 5.82 11.94
C LEU A 434 19.72 6.24 12.68
N TYR A 435 20.42 7.30 12.27
CA TYR A 435 21.54 7.85 13.03
C TYR A 435 21.11 8.17 14.45
N CYS A 436 20.00 8.89 14.61
CA CYS A 436 19.54 9.26 15.93
C CYS A 436 19.08 8.06 16.75
N LEU A 437 18.29 7.16 16.15
CA LEU A 437 17.75 5.99 16.83
C LEU A 437 18.83 4.98 17.25
N ILE A 438 19.85 4.75 16.44
CA ILE A 438 20.85 3.71 16.69
C ILE A 438 22.01 4.23 17.53
N LEU A 439 22.50 5.46 17.27
CA LEU A 439 23.65 6.03 17.98
C LEU A 439 23.24 6.64 19.32
N PHE A 440 22.12 7.35 19.37
CA PHE A 440 21.70 8.07 20.58
C PHE A 440 20.51 7.44 21.29
N ARG A 441 19.94 6.36 20.72
CA ARG A 441 18.74 5.69 21.26
C ARG A 441 17.56 6.64 21.47
N SER A 442 17.57 7.79 20.81
CA SER A 442 16.54 8.82 20.93
C SER A 442 16.57 9.76 19.73
N PHE A 443 15.41 10.28 19.36
CA PHE A 443 15.28 11.29 18.32
C PHE A 443 14.06 12.15 18.57
N CYS A 444 14.07 13.37 18.01
CA CYS A 444 12.95 14.30 18.00
C CYS A 444 12.90 14.98 16.64
N PHE A 445 11.87 14.71 15.87
CA PHE A 445 11.59 15.39 14.60
C PHE A 445 10.17 15.92 14.69
N GLY A 446 9.98 17.20 14.38
CA GLY A 446 8.66 17.83 14.53
C GLY A 446 8.21 17.87 16.00
N GLN A 447 7.00 17.39 16.25
CA GLN A 447 6.34 17.47 17.56
C GLN A 447 6.66 16.31 18.48
N SER A 448 7.04 15.17 17.91
CA SER A 448 7.08 13.89 18.61
C SER A 448 8.53 13.46 18.83
N ALA A 449 8.82 12.99 20.04
CA ALA A 449 10.08 12.36 20.38
C ALA A 449 9.88 10.89 20.69
N ALA A 450 10.90 10.08 20.42
CA ALA A 450 10.95 8.70 20.85
C ALA A 450 12.31 8.39 21.46
N HIS A 451 12.28 7.60 22.53
CA HIS A 451 13.46 7.01 23.15
C HIS A 451 13.31 5.49 23.12
N VAL A 452 14.40 4.76 22.92
CA VAL A 452 14.44 3.30 23.02
C VAL A 452 15.44 2.92 24.11
N PRO A 453 15.08 2.12 25.12
CA PRO A 453 15.99 1.77 26.20
C PRO A 453 17.23 1.02 25.69
N ILE A 454 18.38 1.23 26.34
CA ILE A 454 19.66 0.68 25.90
C ILE A 454 19.72 -0.86 25.97
N GLU A 455 18.87 -1.46 26.81
CA GLU A 455 18.70 -2.91 26.99
C GLU A 455 17.91 -3.57 25.85
N THR A 456 17.26 -2.75 25.03
CA THR A 456 16.49 -3.21 23.86
C THR A 456 17.46 -3.59 22.74
N LEU A 457 17.45 -4.87 22.38
CA LEU A 457 18.21 -5.39 21.24
C LEU A 457 17.52 -4.95 19.95
N ILE A 458 18.28 -4.35 19.04
CA ILE A 458 17.77 -3.91 17.73
C ILE A 458 18.29 -4.85 16.65
N TYR A 459 17.39 -5.45 15.90
CA TYR A 459 17.72 -6.14 14.65
C TYR A 459 17.14 -5.34 13.48
N ILE A 460 17.98 -5.02 12.51
CA ILE A 460 17.57 -4.30 11.29
C ILE A 460 17.49 -5.32 10.16
N GLU A 461 16.28 -5.65 9.72
CA GLU A 461 16.06 -6.42 8.51
C GLU A 461 16.01 -5.46 7.31
N LEU A 462 16.91 -5.66 6.35
CA LEU A 462 16.89 -4.92 5.10
C LEU A 462 16.20 -5.75 4.01
N ALA A 463 15.26 -5.15 3.29
CA ALA A 463 14.63 -5.78 2.14
C ALA A 463 15.68 -6.10 1.06
N SER A 464 15.76 -7.38 0.68
CA SER A 464 16.59 -7.83 -0.42
C SER A 464 15.89 -7.44 -1.72
N SER A 465 16.33 -6.37 -2.37
CA SER A 465 15.80 -5.95 -3.67
C SER A 465 16.93 -5.46 -4.56
N PRO A 466 17.07 -5.97 -5.80
CA PRO A 466 18.08 -5.49 -6.75
C PRO A 466 17.84 -4.04 -7.22
N TYR A 467 16.67 -3.47 -6.94
CA TYR A 467 16.35 -2.06 -7.23
C TYR A 467 16.79 -1.10 -6.12
N ILE A 468 17.12 -1.63 -4.94
CA ILE A 468 17.38 -0.84 -3.76
C ILE A 468 18.61 -1.46 -3.08
N ASN A 469 19.80 -0.98 -3.44
CA ASN A 469 21.01 -1.21 -2.64
C ASN A 469 20.91 -0.36 -1.36
N ILE A 470 19.91 -0.66 -0.51
CA ILE A 470 19.68 0.04 0.76
C ILE A 470 20.93 -0.09 1.62
N ASP A 471 21.57 -1.25 1.61
CA ASP A 471 22.84 -1.53 2.30
C ASP A 471 23.99 -0.63 1.84
N GLN A 472 24.08 -0.30 0.55
CA GLN A 472 25.10 0.60 0.03
C GLN A 472 24.75 2.08 0.20
N ARG A 473 23.45 2.41 0.33
CA ARG A 473 22.96 3.79 0.47
C ARG A 473 22.85 4.24 1.93
N LEU A 474 22.47 3.35 2.84
CA LEU A 474 22.44 3.63 4.28
C LEU A 474 23.85 3.55 4.84
N ILE A 475 24.45 4.70 5.11
CA ILE A 475 25.86 4.80 5.48
C ILE A 475 26.12 4.16 6.84
N LEU A 476 25.14 4.25 7.75
CA LEU A 476 25.23 3.63 9.06
C LEU A 476 25.45 2.11 8.98
N CYS A 477 24.93 1.46 7.94
CA CYS A 477 25.08 0.03 7.75
C CYS A 477 26.54 -0.41 7.58
N GLN A 478 27.42 0.49 7.13
CA GLN A 478 28.85 0.22 7.00
C GLN A 478 29.57 0.05 8.35
N TYR A 479 28.98 0.57 9.44
CA TYR A 479 29.55 0.50 10.79
C TYR A 479 28.96 -0.61 11.65
N LEU A 480 27.88 -1.25 11.20
CA LEU A 480 27.10 -2.22 11.98
C LEU A 480 27.53 -3.68 11.70
N PRO A 481 27.50 -4.56 12.71
CA PRO A 481 27.68 -5.99 12.48
C PRO A 481 26.54 -6.52 11.62
N SER A 482 26.86 -7.34 10.61
CA SER A 482 25.90 -7.83 9.63
C SER A 482 25.92 -9.36 9.52
N ILE A 483 24.73 -9.94 9.48
CA ILE A 483 24.47 -11.36 9.26
C ILE A 483 23.90 -11.51 7.85
N TYR A 484 24.60 -12.29 7.02
CA TYR A 484 24.24 -12.52 5.62
C TYR A 484 23.68 -13.93 5.44
N LEU A 485 22.41 -14.03 5.08
CA LEU A 485 21.77 -15.29 4.72
C LEU A 485 21.84 -15.47 3.19
N ASN A 486 22.72 -16.34 2.71
CA ASN A 486 22.99 -16.49 1.28
C ASN A 486 22.25 -17.68 0.63
N GLU A 487 21.93 -18.71 1.41
CA GLU A 487 21.39 -19.97 0.91
C GLU A 487 20.37 -20.57 1.89
N VAL A 488 19.52 -21.46 1.38
CA VAL A 488 18.56 -22.22 2.19
C VAL A 488 19.32 -23.28 2.99
N ASN A 489 19.39 -23.11 4.31
CA ASN A 489 19.94 -24.12 5.20
C ASN A 489 18.89 -25.20 5.53
N TRP A 490 18.96 -26.34 4.84
CA TRP A 490 18.04 -27.46 5.05
C TRP A 490 18.04 -28.03 6.48
N ASP A 491 19.08 -27.76 7.28
CA ASP A 491 19.09 -28.13 8.69
C ASP A 491 17.99 -27.44 9.51
N GLU A 492 17.55 -26.27 9.05
CA GLU A 492 16.56 -25.45 9.70
C GLU A 492 15.11 -25.83 9.40
N LEU A 493 14.87 -26.77 8.48
CA LEU A 493 13.53 -27.27 8.17
C LEU A 493 12.93 -27.96 9.40
N ASP A 494 11.83 -27.41 9.93
CA ASP A 494 11.10 -28.03 11.04
C ASP A 494 10.30 -29.25 10.59
N CYS A 495 10.99 -30.38 10.49
CA CYS A 495 10.39 -31.66 10.14
C CYS A 495 9.38 -32.18 11.18
N ASN A 496 9.16 -31.53 12.33
CA ASN A 496 8.15 -31.98 13.30
C ASN A 496 6.79 -31.32 13.06
N ARG A 497 6.71 -30.31 12.19
CA ARG A 497 5.46 -29.63 11.87
C ARG A 497 4.48 -30.64 11.26
N PRO A 498 3.22 -30.77 11.76
CA PRO A 498 2.27 -31.79 11.30
C PRO A 498 2.02 -31.75 9.79
N MET A 499 1.94 -30.54 9.23
CA MET A 499 1.78 -30.30 7.80
C MET A 499 2.93 -30.86 6.97
N ILE A 500 4.19 -30.66 7.40
CA ILE A 500 5.39 -31.14 6.70
C ILE A 500 5.48 -32.66 6.82
N GLN A 501 5.22 -33.22 8.01
CA GLN A 501 5.17 -34.68 8.21
C GLN A 501 4.12 -35.34 7.33
N PHE A 502 2.91 -34.76 7.24
CA PHE A 502 1.86 -35.30 6.39
C PHE A 502 2.25 -35.31 4.91
N VAL A 503 2.88 -34.24 4.42
CA VAL A 503 3.42 -34.19 3.04
C VAL A 503 4.52 -35.23 2.86
N ALA A 504 5.48 -35.32 3.79
CA ALA A 504 6.58 -36.28 3.72
C ALA A 504 6.10 -37.74 3.75
N ASN A 505 5.09 -38.07 4.57
CA ASN A 505 4.46 -39.39 4.62
C ASN A 505 3.85 -39.79 3.28
N ASN A 506 3.12 -38.87 2.64
CA ASN A 506 2.55 -39.11 1.32
C ASN A 506 3.64 -39.29 0.25
N LEU A 507 4.69 -38.46 0.26
CA LEU A 507 5.83 -38.61 -0.65
C LEU A 507 6.58 -39.93 -0.44
N HIS A 508 6.73 -40.37 0.81
CA HIS A 508 7.33 -41.66 1.13
C HIS A 508 6.50 -42.82 0.58
N ALA A 509 5.17 -42.76 0.73
CA ALA A 509 4.27 -43.78 0.23
C ALA A 509 4.17 -43.82 -1.31
N ILE A 510 4.32 -42.67 -1.96
CA ILE A 510 4.45 -42.58 -3.42
C ILE A 510 5.76 -43.24 -3.88
N ASN A 511 6.89 -42.93 -3.23
CA ASN A 511 8.19 -43.50 -3.58
C ASN A 511 8.26 -45.02 -3.34
N THR A 512 7.60 -45.53 -2.30
CA THR A 512 7.58 -46.95 -1.94
C THR A 512 6.42 -47.72 -2.59
N GLY A 513 5.51 -47.03 -3.28
CA GLY A 513 4.30 -47.61 -3.88
C GLY A 513 3.24 -48.05 -2.88
N THR A 514 3.43 -47.85 -1.57
CA THR A 514 2.46 -48.22 -0.54
C THR A 514 1.17 -47.40 -0.61
N ILE A 515 1.19 -46.24 -1.28
CA ILE A 515 -0.01 -45.43 -1.56
C ILE A 515 -1.07 -46.19 -2.37
N THR A 516 -0.71 -47.30 -3.01
CA THR A 516 -1.65 -48.18 -3.73
C THR A 516 -2.39 -49.15 -2.81
N LYS A 517 -1.87 -49.38 -1.59
CA LYS A 517 -2.33 -50.41 -0.65
C LYS A 517 -2.88 -49.85 0.66
N GLU A 518 -2.43 -48.67 1.08
CA GLU A 518 -2.85 -48.02 2.32
C GLU A 518 -3.38 -46.61 2.06
N ASN A 519 -4.39 -46.19 2.83
CA ASN A 519 -4.82 -44.80 2.92
C ASN A 519 -3.96 -44.07 3.96
N ILE A 520 -3.44 -42.89 3.62
CA ILE A 520 -2.75 -42.03 4.58
C ILE A 520 -3.72 -40.98 5.07
N THR A 521 -4.07 -41.02 6.35
CA THR A 521 -5.02 -40.11 6.98
C THR A 521 -4.30 -39.00 7.75
N LEU A 522 -5.02 -37.94 8.11
CA LEU A 522 -4.47 -36.86 8.93
C LEU A 522 -4.18 -37.31 10.37
N ASP A 523 -4.88 -38.33 10.84
CA ASP A 523 -4.75 -38.89 12.20
C ASP A 523 -3.61 -39.90 12.32
N ASP A 524 -3.02 -40.32 11.19
CA ASP A 524 -1.85 -41.20 11.16
C ASP A 524 -0.63 -40.49 11.77
N LYS A 525 -0.38 -40.76 13.06
CA LYS A 525 0.79 -40.27 13.79
C LYS A 525 2.11 -40.94 13.39
N LYS A 526 2.20 -41.54 12.19
CA LYS A 526 3.45 -42.11 11.66
C LYS A 526 4.44 -40.95 11.46
N GLN A 527 5.33 -40.74 12.43
CA GLN A 527 6.42 -39.78 12.30
C GLN A 527 7.57 -40.45 11.55
N ILE A 528 7.94 -39.88 10.42
CA ILE A 528 9.16 -40.25 9.72
C ILE A 528 10.33 -39.53 10.38
N ASP A 529 11.48 -40.22 10.46
CA ASP A 529 12.73 -39.65 10.97
C ASP A 529 13.09 -38.32 10.28
N ARG A 530 13.68 -37.39 11.03
CA ARG A 530 13.98 -36.03 10.54
C ARG A 530 14.87 -36.04 9.30
N ALA A 531 15.86 -36.93 9.23
CA ALA A 531 16.78 -37.00 8.09
C ALA A 531 16.04 -37.51 6.84
N VAL A 532 15.18 -38.52 7.01
CA VAL A 532 14.37 -39.08 5.92
C VAL A 532 13.33 -38.08 5.41
N CYS A 533 12.63 -37.40 6.33
CA CYS A 533 11.67 -36.35 5.99
C CYS A 533 12.34 -35.23 5.16
N ARG A 534 13.49 -34.74 5.63
CA ARG A 534 14.27 -33.72 4.92
C ARG A 534 14.67 -34.18 3.52
N ALA A 535 15.25 -35.38 3.41
CA ALA A 535 15.68 -35.93 2.13
C ALA A 535 14.53 -36.08 1.12
N LEU A 536 13.34 -36.49 1.58
CA LEU A 536 12.15 -36.61 0.74
C LEU A 536 11.66 -35.25 0.22
N ILE A 537 11.52 -34.27 1.11
CA ILE A 537 11.07 -32.91 0.74
C ILE A 537 12.09 -32.28 -0.22
N GLN A 538 13.37 -32.34 0.13
CA GLN A 538 14.44 -31.76 -0.67
C GLN A 538 14.50 -32.37 -2.08
N LYS A 539 14.42 -33.70 -2.20
CA LYS A 539 14.44 -34.39 -3.50
C LYS A 539 13.32 -33.93 -4.42
N HIS A 540 12.09 -33.88 -3.92
CA HIS A 540 10.91 -33.55 -4.73
C HIS A 540 10.80 -32.04 -5.02
N PHE A 541 11.26 -31.18 -4.10
CA PHE A 541 11.20 -29.73 -4.28
C PHE A 541 12.25 -29.19 -5.26
N ILE A 542 13.48 -29.75 -5.24
CA ILE A 542 14.61 -29.25 -6.04
C ILE A 542 14.54 -29.71 -7.50
N GLN A 543 13.83 -30.81 -7.79
CA GLN A 543 13.74 -31.38 -9.12
C GLN A 543 13.28 -30.32 -10.14
N GLY A 544 14.11 -30.03 -11.16
CA GLY A 544 13.81 -29.05 -12.20
C GLY A 544 14.14 -27.59 -11.87
N LYS A 545 14.65 -27.29 -10.67
CA LYS A 545 14.96 -25.92 -10.21
C LYS A 545 16.46 -25.64 -10.15
N ASN A 546 16.82 -24.37 -10.31
CA ASN A 546 18.17 -23.90 -10.07
C ASN A 546 18.41 -23.67 -8.57
N LEU A 547 19.42 -24.35 -8.03
CA LEU A 547 19.82 -24.28 -6.61
C LEU A 547 20.20 -22.86 -6.16
N GLU A 548 20.64 -21.99 -7.06
CA GLU A 548 21.03 -20.62 -6.72
C GLU A 548 19.83 -19.72 -6.34
N PHE A 549 18.61 -20.06 -6.76
CA PHE A 549 17.43 -19.22 -6.63
C PHE A 549 16.32 -19.80 -5.75
N ILE A 550 16.60 -20.91 -5.04
CA ILE A 550 15.64 -21.52 -4.13
C ILE A 550 15.43 -20.65 -2.89
N THR A 551 14.18 -20.54 -2.44
CA THR A 551 13.82 -19.76 -1.24
C THR A 551 12.90 -20.56 -0.32
N TRP A 552 12.86 -20.19 0.96
CA TRP A 552 11.89 -20.75 1.91
C TRP A 552 10.45 -20.40 1.53
N THR A 553 10.23 -19.25 0.89
CA THR A 553 8.92 -18.86 0.36
C THR A 553 8.43 -19.86 -0.68
N GLN A 554 9.26 -20.22 -1.65
CA GLN A 554 8.90 -21.23 -2.65
C GLN A 554 8.63 -22.61 -2.03
N LEU A 555 9.44 -23.01 -1.04
CA LEU A 555 9.21 -24.25 -0.33
C LEU A 555 7.89 -24.22 0.46
N SER A 556 7.57 -23.09 1.09
CA SER A 556 6.30 -22.93 1.82
C SER A 556 5.08 -23.05 0.91
N VAL A 557 5.15 -22.49 -0.31
CA VAL A 557 4.11 -22.63 -1.34
C VAL A 557 3.96 -24.09 -1.76
N PHE A 558 5.08 -24.78 -2.02
CA PHE A 558 5.07 -26.21 -2.36
C PHE A 558 4.41 -27.04 -1.27
N ILE A 559 4.82 -26.87 0.00
CA ILE A 559 4.24 -27.59 1.13
C ILE A 559 2.74 -27.28 1.29
N ALA A 560 2.34 -26.01 1.14
CA ALA A 560 0.94 -25.58 1.23
C ALA A 560 0.04 -26.25 0.21
N VAL A 561 0.44 -26.24 -1.06
CA VAL A 561 -0.36 -26.83 -2.14
C VAL A 561 -0.43 -28.35 -1.98
N PHE A 562 0.70 -29.03 -1.76
CA PHE A 562 0.70 -30.49 -1.63
C PHE A 562 0.01 -30.97 -0.35
N TYR A 563 0.07 -30.21 0.75
CA TYR A 563 -0.74 -30.52 1.92
C TYR A 563 -2.23 -30.49 1.60
N SER A 564 -2.72 -29.43 0.93
CA SER A 564 -4.13 -29.33 0.53
C SER A 564 -4.53 -30.44 -0.45
N LEU A 565 -3.68 -30.74 -1.43
CA LEU A 565 -3.93 -31.80 -2.42
C LEU A 565 -3.99 -33.19 -1.76
N PHE A 566 -3.00 -33.54 -0.95
CA PHE A 566 -2.97 -34.85 -0.28
C PHE A 566 -4.08 -35.00 0.75
N LYS A 567 -4.46 -33.92 1.44
CA LYS A 567 -5.60 -33.92 2.36
C LYS A 567 -6.91 -34.18 1.62
N GLY A 568 -7.13 -33.52 0.48
CA GLY A 568 -8.31 -33.81 -0.33
C GLY A 568 -8.28 -35.24 -0.89
N PHE A 569 -7.11 -35.70 -1.32
CA PHE A 569 -6.92 -37.04 -1.86
C PHE A 569 -7.20 -38.15 -0.83
N SER A 570 -6.84 -37.94 0.44
CA SER A 570 -7.07 -38.91 1.51
C SER A 570 -8.52 -39.01 1.97
N ILE A 571 -9.32 -37.96 1.74
CA ILE A 571 -10.73 -37.90 2.13
C ILE A 571 -11.65 -38.29 0.94
N CYS A 572 -11.19 -38.09 -0.29
CA CYS A 572 -11.94 -38.36 -1.51
C CYS A 572 -12.34 -39.84 -1.63
N GLY A 573 -13.65 -40.11 -1.64
CA GLY A 573 -14.19 -41.47 -1.73
C GLY A 573 -13.74 -42.23 -2.98
N TYR A 574 -13.56 -41.54 -4.11
CA TYR A 574 -13.09 -42.15 -5.37
C TYR A 574 -11.65 -42.65 -5.32
N PHE A 575 -10.84 -42.09 -4.41
CA PHE A 575 -9.43 -42.42 -4.33
C PHE A 575 -9.09 -43.34 -3.16
N LEU A 576 -10.05 -43.75 -2.33
CA LEU A 576 -9.83 -44.72 -1.25
C LEU A 576 -9.42 -46.10 -1.79
N VAL A 577 -8.51 -46.80 -1.10
CA VAL A 577 -8.01 -48.13 -1.54
C VAL A 577 -9.16 -49.13 -1.66
N GLU A 578 -10.10 -49.06 -0.72
CA GLU A 578 -11.25 -49.96 -0.60
C GLU A 578 -12.24 -49.82 -1.77
N VAL A 579 -12.26 -48.66 -2.43
CA VAL A 579 -13.20 -48.32 -3.51
C VAL A 579 -12.52 -48.41 -4.87
N SER A 580 -11.20 -48.19 -4.95
CA SER A 580 -10.45 -48.20 -6.20
C SER A 580 -10.22 -49.61 -6.72
N ASN A 581 -10.88 -49.95 -7.82
CA ASN A 581 -10.66 -51.21 -8.54
C ASN A 581 -9.28 -51.27 -9.25
N GLN A 582 -8.54 -50.16 -9.31
CA GLN A 582 -7.24 -50.06 -9.97
C GLN A 582 -6.22 -49.31 -9.08
N PRO A 583 -5.44 -50.03 -8.25
CA PRO A 583 -4.50 -49.43 -7.31
C PRO A 583 -3.43 -48.53 -7.96
N GLN A 584 -3.05 -48.84 -9.20
CA GLN A 584 -2.01 -48.12 -9.95
C GLN A 584 -2.45 -46.70 -10.35
N LEU A 585 -3.74 -46.47 -10.60
CA LEU A 585 -4.27 -45.16 -10.98
C LEU A 585 -3.97 -44.08 -9.93
N ARG A 586 -4.05 -44.43 -8.64
CA ARG A 586 -3.72 -43.51 -7.53
C ARG A 586 -2.28 -43.01 -7.65
N LEU A 587 -1.35 -43.93 -7.90
CA LEU A 587 0.06 -43.62 -8.04
C LEU A 587 0.31 -42.75 -9.28
N ASP A 588 -0.32 -43.09 -10.41
CA ASP A 588 -0.15 -42.36 -11.66
C ASP A 588 -0.68 -40.92 -11.58
N ILE A 589 -1.84 -40.71 -10.94
CA ILE A 589 -2.40 -39.37 -10.68
C ILE A 589 -1.44 -38.56 -9.79
N LEU A 590 -1.01 -39.11 -8.66
CA LEU A 590 -0.15 -38.38 -7.73
C LEU A 590 1.24 -38.07 -8.34
N GLN A 591 1.80 -39.00 -9.11
CA GLN A 591 3.04 -38.75 -9.85
C GLN A 591 2.87 -37.66 -10.92
N ALA A 592 1.73 -37.63 -11.62
CA ALA A 592 1.42 -36.57 -12.58
C ALA A 592 1.32 -35.19 -11.91
N LEU A 593 0.66 -35.12 -10.75
CA LEU A 593 0.56 -33.88 -9.95
C LEU A 593 1.94 -33.42 -9.46
N LEU A 594 2.81 -34.34 -9.04
CA LEU A 594 4.17 -34.02 -8.62
C LEU A 594 5.06 -33.53 -9.78
N ARG A 595 4.93 -34.12 -10.97
CA ARG A 595 5.62 -33.64 -12.18
C ARG A 595 5.17 -32.25 -12.60
N SER A 596 3.95 -31.86 -12.21
CA SER A 596 3.37 -30.54 -12.49
C SER A 596 3.58 -29.54 -11.35
N SER A 597 4.40 -29.88 -10.35
CA SER A 597 4.61 -29.07 -9.13
C SER A 597 5.16 -27.67 -9.39
N ASP A 598 5.98 -27.50 -10.43
CA ASP A 598 6.57 -26.22 -10.79
C ASP A 598 5.51 -25.19 -11.22
N GLN A 599 4.32 -25.62 -11.64
CA GLN A 599 3.22 -24.75 -12.06
C GLN A 599 2.60 -23.95 -10.91
N PHE A 600 2.80 -24.39 -9.66
CA PHE A 600 2.23 -23.74 -8.47
C PHE A 600 3.11 -22.60 -7.96
N THR A 601 4.40 -22.65 -8.27
CA THR A 601 5.38 -21.57 -8.05
C THR A 601 5.54 -20.76 -9.34
N SER A 602 5.90 -19.49 -9.24
CA SER A 602 6.20 -18.69 -10.43
C SER A 602 7.48 -19.19 -11.10
N VAL A 603 7.37 -20.03 -12.13
CA VAL A 603 8.46 -20.55 -12.99
C VAL A 603 9.36 -19.44 -13.60
N SER A 604 8.99 -18.17 -13.40
CA SER A 604 9.59 -17.00 -14.03
C SER A 604 10.33 -16.04 -13.11
N VAL A 605 10.19 -16.15 -11.78
CA VAL A 605 10.91 -15.22 -10.88
C VAL A 605 12.41 -15.39 -11.04
N GLU A 606 12.89 -16.59 -11.39
CA GLU A 606 14.29 -16.83 -11.73
C GLU A 606 14.78 -15.96 -12.91
N LYS A 607 14.01 -15.87 -14.01
CA LYS A 607 14.37 -15.00 -15.15
C LYS A 607 14.35 -13.53 -14.77
N VAL A 608 13.35 -13.12 -13.98
CA VAL A 608 13.27 -11.76 -13.42
C VAL A 608 14.52 -11.45 -12.59
N ARG A 609 14.93 -12.36 -11.68
CA ARG A 609 16.11 -12.24 -10.82
C ARG A 609 17.42 -12.21 -11.62
N ILE A 610 17.56 -13.05 -12.64
CA ILE A 610 18.74 -13.11 -13.53
C ILE A 610 18.88 -11.79 -14.31
N GLN A 611 17.79 -11.32 -14.91
CA GLN A 611 17.76 -10.10 -15.71
C GLN A 611 17.98 -8.85 -14.86
N GLN A 612 17.36 -8.77 -13.68
CA GLN A 612 17.59 -7.70 -12.69
C GLN A 612 19.06 -7.62 -12.25
N ARG A 613 19.75 -8.76 -12.12
CA ARG A 613 21.17 -8.81 -11.74
C ARG A 613 22.11 -8.50 -12.90
N ALA A 614 21.75 -8.84 -14.14
CA ALA A 614 22.52 -8.46 -15.32
C ALA A 614 22.57 -6.93 -15.48
N SER A 615 21.48 -6.22 -15.18
CA SER A 615 21.43 -4.74 -15.17
C SER A 615 22.35 -4.07 -14.14
N LEU A 616 22.79 -4.76 -13.09
CA LEU A 616 23.74 -4.22 -12.10
C LEU A 616 25.21 -4.30 -12.56
N ARG A 617 25.52 -5.08 -13.61
CA ARG A 617 26.91 -5.31 -14.07
C ARG A 617 27.41 -4.31 -15.11
N GLN A 618 26.62 -3.30 -15.50
CA GLN A 618 26.99 -2.32 -16.54
C GLN A 618 27.46 -2.96 -17.87
N ASP A 619 27.00 -4.16 -18.21
CA ASP A 619 27.25 -4.72 -19.54
C ASP A 619 26.39 -3.93 -20.55
N SER A 620 27.07 -3.03 -21.27
CA SER A 620 26.46 -1.94 -22.06
C SER A 620 25.78 -2.40 -23.36
N GLU A 621 25.67 -3.71 -23.61
CA GLU A 621 25.17 -4.26 -24.88
C GLU A 621 23.82 -4.99 -24.78
N VAL A 622 23.21 -5.09 -23.61
CA VAL A 622 21.89 -5.74 -23.47
C VAL A 622 20.79 -4.69 -23.42
N GLN A 623 20.05 -4.53 -24.53
CA GLN A 623 18.76 -3.81 -24.53
C GLN A 623 17.91 -4.30 -23.37
N GLN A 624 17.52 -3.42 -22.44
CA GLN A 624 16.66 -3.77 -21.30
C GLN A 624 15.33 -4.33 -21.81
N PRO A 625 15.06 -5.65 -21.68
CA PRO A 625 13.73 -6.18 -21.98
C PRO A 625 12.78 -5.80 -20.83
N GLU A 626 11.50 -5.56 -21.13
CA GLU A 626 10.50 -5.17 -20.14
C GLU A 626 10.30 -6.27 -19.07
N LEU A 627 10.05 -5.88 -17.81
CA LEU A 627 9.80 -6.80 -16.69
C LEU A 627 8.66 -7.80 -16.96
N THR A 628 7.79 -7.46 -17.91
CA THR A 628 6.62 -8.20 -18.36
C THR A 628 6.94 -9.41 -19.23
N ASP A 629 8.11 -9.45 -19.87
CA ASP A 629 8.49 -10.58 -20.72
C ASP A 629 9.20 -11.69 -19.94
N ALA A 630 9.56 -11.41 -18.68
CA ALA A 630 10.18 -12.37 -17.79
C ALA A 630 9.16 -13.24 -17.03
N ILE A 631 7.89 -12.79 -16.85
CA ILE A 631 6.82 -13.55 -16.19
C ILE A 631 6.16 -14.53 -17.18
N VAL A 632 5.98 -15.79 -16.78
CA VAL A 632 5.29 -16.79 -17.62
C VAL A 632 3.83 -16.36 -17.77
N ARG A 633 3.47 -15.91 -18.97
CA ARG A 633 2.11 -15.54 -19.31
C ARG A 633 1.17 -16.73 -19.21
N TRP A 634 -0.05 -16.46 -18.77
CA TRP A 634 -1.13 -17.43 -18.63
C TRP A 634 -1.24 -18.29 -19.88
N GLU A 635 -1.27 -17.70 -21.08
CA GLU A 635 -1.38 -18.39 -22.36
C GLU A 635 -0.37 -19.53 -22.54
N ASN A 636 0.87 -19.35 -22.05
CA ASN A 636 1.97 -20.30 -22.21
C ASN A 636 1.99 -21.41 -21.13
N THR A 637 1.10 -21.34 -20.14
CA THR A 637 1.00 -22.37 -19.10
C THR A 637 0.19 -23.58 -19.57
N GLN A 638 0.60 -24.78 -19.16
CA GLN A 638 -0.12 -26.04 -19.42
C GLN A 638 -0.52 -26.69 -18.09
N PRO A 639 -1.47 -26.09 -17.34
CA PRO A 639 -1.76 -26.55 -15.99
C PRO A 639 -2.33 -27.98 -16.01
N PHE A 640 -1.83 -28.85 -15.14
CA PHE A 640 -2.49 -30.11 -14.79
C PHE A 640 -2.49 -30.26 -13.27
N THR A 641 -3.64 -30.00 -12.65
CA THR A 641 -3.82 -30.14 -11.19
C THR A 641 -5.20 -30.67 -10.83
N LEU A 642 -5.49 -30.70 -9.54
CA LEU A 642 -6.71 -31.24 -8.95
C LEU A 642 -7.26 -30.29 -7.89
N VAL A 643 -8.57 -30.07 -7.91
CA VAL A 643 -9.31 -29.33 -6.89
C VAL A 643 -10.36 -30.25 -6.29
N PHE A 644 -10.61 -30.13 -4.99
CA PHE A 644 -11.66 -30.89 -4.31
C PHE A 644 -12.86 -30.00 -3.99
N THR A 645 -14.06 -30.52 -4.24
CA THR A 645 -15.34 -29.85 -3.96
C THR A 645 -15.64 -29.77 -2.46
N ALA A 646 -16.73 -29.10 -2.07
CA ALA A 646 -17.19 -29.05 -0.68
C ALA A 646 -17.60 -30.44 -0.11
N THR A 647 -17.81 -31.42 -0.99
CA THR A 647 -18.09 -32.83 -0.70
C THR A 647 -16.86 -33.73 -0.88
N HIS A 648 -15.69 -33.15 -1.18
CA HIS A 648 -14.42 -33.85 -1.43
C HIS A 648 -14.38 -34.67 -2.73
N ASP A 649 -15.22 -34.33 -3.71
CA ASP A 649 -15.16 -34.91 -5.05
C ASP A 649 -14.03 -34.27 -5.87
N PRO A 650 -13.37 -35.02 -6.77
CA PRO A 650 -12.24 -34.52 -7.55
C PRO A 650 -12.71 -33.74 -8.79
N LEU A 651 -12.13 -32.54 -8.99
CA LEU A 651 -12.23 -31.74 -10.21
C LEU A 651 -10.83 -31.56 -10.83
N PHE A 652 -10.61 -32.20 -11.98
CA PHE A 652 -9.35 -32.07 -12.70
C PHE A 652 -9.24 -30.70 -13.39
N VAL A 653 -8.10 -30.05 -13.27
CA VAL A 653 -7.86 -28.70 -13.79
C VAL A 653 -6.83 -28.79 -14.91
N TYR A 654 -7.25 -28.48 -16.13
CA TYR A 654 -6.42 -28.41 -17.33
C TYR A 654 -7.08 -27.50 -18.36
N LYS A 655 -6.31 -26.97 -19.33
CA LYS A 655 -6.88 -26.12 -20.39
C LYS A 655 -7.37 -26.94 -21.56
N THR A 656 -6.57 -27.92 -21.96
CA THR A 656 -6.84 -28.80 -23.08
C THR A 656 -6.61 -30.25 -22.65
N THR A 657 -7.26 -31.19 -23.33
CA THR A 657 -7.03 -32.62 -23.10
C THR A 657 -5.59 -33.03 -23.38
N HIS A 658 -4.83 -32.21 -24.13
CA HIS A 658 -3.40 -32.41 -24.39
C HIS A 658 -2.52 -32.21 -23.15
N ASP A 659 -2.94 -31.37 -22.21
CA ASP A 659 -2.22 -31.11 -20.95
C ASP A 659 -2.28 -32.30 -19.98
N ILE A 660 -3.20 -33.24 -20.22
CA ILE A 660 -3.35 -34.46 -19.43
C ILE A 660 -2.24 -35.45 -19.82
N PRO A 661 -1.47 -35.99 -18.86
CA PRO A 661 -0.45 -37.00 -19.13
C PRO A 661 -0.97 -38.19 -19.93
N GLU A 662 -0.18 -38.66 -20.90
CA GLU A 662 -0.57 -39.72 -21.83
C GLU A 662 -0.98 -41.03 -21.13
N SER A 663 -0.27 -41.40 -20.05
CA SER A 663 -0.60 -42.58 -19.23
C SER A 663 -2.00 -42.50 -18.62
N LEU A 664 -2.42 -41.31 -18.17
CA LEU A 664 -3.76 -41.07 -17.65
C LEU A 664 -4.77 -41.04 -18.79
N ARG A 665 -4.48 -40.37 -19.92
CA ARG A 665 -5.40 -40.30 -21.06
C ARG A 665 -5.75 -41.68 -21.62
N ASN A 666 -4.76 -42.56 -21.77
CA ASN A 666 -4.97 -43.93 -22.24
C ASN A 666 -5.85 -44.71 -21.27
N TYR A 667 -5.59 -44.58 -19.96
CA TYR A 667 -6.42 -45.18 -18.93
C TYR A 667 -7.89 -44.74 -19.01
N PHE A 668 -8.13 -43.42 -19.11
CA PHE A 668 -9.50 -42.89 -19.15
C PHE A 668 -10.24 -43.32 -20.43
N ASN A 669 -9.53 -43.40 -21.57
CA ASN A 669 -10.07 -43.92 -22.82
C ASN A 669 -10.41 -45.42 -22.73
N ASP A 670 -9.52 -46.24 -22.17
CA ASP A 670 -9.74 -47.69 -21.99
C ASP A 670 -10.92 -47.96 -21.06
N PHE A 671 -11.08 -47.16 -20.00
CA PHE A 671 -12.21 -47.26 -19.09
C PHE A 671 -13.54 -46.88 -19.78
N GLN A 672 -13.57 -45.79 -20.58
CA GLN A 672 -14.75 -45.42 -21.37
C GLN A 672 -15.15 -46.52 -22.38
N GLN A 673 -14.18 -47.21 -22.99
CA GLN A 673 -14.46 -48.34 -23.87
C GLN A 673 -15.08 -49.53 -23.12
N VAL A 674 -14.66 -49.81 -21.88
CA VAL A 674 -15.25 -50.88 -21.05
C VAL A 674 -16.69 -50.53 -20.62
N VAL A 675 -16.96 -49.28 -20.25
CA VAL A 675 -18.30 -48.81 -19.84
C VAL A 675 -19.29 -48.77 -21.01
N SER A 676 -18.85 -48.32 -22.19
CA SER A 676 -19.67 -48.32 -23.42
C SER A 676 -20.00 -49.73 -23.93
N GLN A 677 -19.13 -50.71 -23.68
CA GLN A 677 -19.40 -52.13 -23.97
C GLN A 677 -20.36 -52.80 -22.96
N GLN A 678 -20.45 -52.29 -21.73
CA GLN A 678 -21.40 -52.80 -20.73
C GLN A 678 -22.81 -52.21 -20.86
N SER A 679 -22.93 -50.95 -21.32
CA SER A 679 -24.22 -50.28 -21.55
C SER A 679 -24.98 -50.84 -22.75
N THR A 680 -24.32 -51.52 -23.70
CA THR A 680 -24.97 -52.21 -24.82
C THR A 680 -25.53 -53.60 -24.47
N ARG A 681 -25.28 -54.13 -23.25
CA ARG A 681 -25.78 -55.45 -22.79
C ARG A 681 -26.93 -55.42 -21.79
N LYS A 682 -27.46 -54.27 -21.39
CA LYS A 682 -28.63 -54.17 -20.50
C LYS A 682 -29.75 -53.34 -21.12
N THR A 683 -30.61 -54.02 -21.89
CA THR A 683 -32.04 -53.67 -21.98
C THR A 683 -32.82 -54.86 -21.43
N ALA A 684 -33.90 -54.57 -20.70
CA ALA A 684 -34.71 -55.48 -19.85
C ALA A 684 -34.16 -55.75 -18.43
N ASP A 685 -34.24 -54.77 -17.53
CA ASP A 685 -35.09 -54.87 -16.32
C ASP A 685 -34.90 -53.64 -15.41
N ASN A 686 -36.03 -53.10 -14.96
CA ASN A 686 -36.12 -51.97 -14.05
C ASN A 686 -35.62 -52.35 -12.65
N ASN A 687 -34.47 -51.80 -12.27
CA ASN A 687 -34.13 -51.39 -10.91
C ASN A 687 -32.92 -50.44 -10.96
N ALA A 688 -33.21 -49.14 -10.96
CA ALA A 688 -32.21 -48.07 -10.91
C ALA A 688 -31.61 -47.98 -9.49
N LEU A 689 -30.63 -48.83 -9.22
CA LEU A 689 -29.65 -48.62 -8.16
C LEU A 689 -28.32 -48.29 -8.85
N PHE A 690 -28.04 -46.99 -8.87
CA PHE A 690 -26.80 -46.31 -9.22
C PHE A 690 -25.60 -47.21 -9.58
N ASN A 691 -25.32 -47.32 -10.87
CA ASN A 691 -23.95 -47.50 -11.37
C ASN A 691 -23.45 -46.12 -11.81
N PRO A 692 -22.59 -45.42 -11.06
CA PRO A 692 -22.02 -44.16 -11.53
C PRO A 692 -21.08 -44.45 -12.71
N THR A 693 -21.35 -43.84 -13.86
CA THR A 693 -20.49 -43.91 -15.05
C THR A 693 -19.34 -42.91 -14.91
N VAL A 694 -18.11 -43.34 -15.23
CA VAL A 694 -16.87 -42.54 -15.22
C VAL A 694 -16.84 -41.43 -16.29
N ASP A 695 -17.91 -41.28 -17.07
CA ASP A 695 -18.11 -40.18 -18.01
C ASP A 695 -18.05 -38.78 -17.34
N ASP A 696 -18.04 -38.68 -16.00
CA ASP A 696 -18.05 -37.44 -15.23
C ASP A 696 -16.68 -36.84 -14.84
N LEU A 697 -15.55 -37.50 -15.16
CA LEU A 697 -14.23 -37.13 -14.59
C LEU A 697 -13.30 -36.35 -15.54
N LEU A 698 -13.37 -36.54 -16.85
CA LEU A 698 -12.54 -35.81 -17.82
C LEU A 698 -13.35 -35.40 -19.06
N PHE A 699 -13.32 -34.11 -19.37
CA PHE A 699 -14.05 -33.50 -20.47
C PHE A 699 -13.19 -32.57 -21.33
N ASP A 700 -13.55 -32.44 -22.60
CA ASP A 700 -13.10 -31.30 -23.41
C ASP A 700 -13.91 -30.06 -23.02
N TYR A 701 -13.31 -29.19 -22.20
CA TYR A 701 -13.97 -27.97 -21.71
C TYR A 701 -14.44 -27.05 -22.84
N ASN A 702 -13.88 -27.13 -24.04
CA ASN A 702 -14.35 -26.33 -25.17
C ASN A 702 -15.76 -26.70 -25.65
N LYS A 703 -16.29 -27.85 -25.22
CA LYS A 703 -17.65 -28.31 -25.54
C LYS A 703 -18.68 -27.95 -24.48
N PHE A 704 -18.25 -27.42 -23.34
CA PHE A 704 -19.14 -27.13 -22.22
C PHE A 704 -19.96 -25.86 -22.46
N SER A 705 -21.23 -25.93 -22.11
CA SER A 705 -22.15 -24.82 -22.00
C SER A 705 -21.93 -24.04 -20.71
N HIS A 706 -22.51 -22.83 -20.66
CA HIS A 706 -22.51 -22.01 -19.44
C HIS A 706 -23.05 -22.76 -18.21
N VAL A 707 -24.14 -23.51 -18.41
CA VAL A 707 -24.82 -24.26 -17.35
C VAL A 707 -23.94 -25.38 -16.82
N GLU A 708 -23.26 -26.12 -17.69
CA GLU A 708 -22.35 -27.20 -17.28
C GLU A 708 -21.15 -26.68 -16.50
N PHE A 709 -20.55 -25.55 -16.93
CA PHE A 709 -19.52 -24.88 -16.14
C PHE A 709 -20.05 -24.45 -14.78
N PHE A 710 -21.26 -23.90 -14.73
CA PHE A 710 -21.87 -23.47 -13.47
C PHE A 710 -22.10 -24.64 -12.52
N HIS A 711 -22.61 -25.79 -12.99
CA HIS A 711 -22.80 -26.98 -12.15
C HIS A 711 -21.49 -27.44 -11.51
N LYS A 712 -20.41 -27.50 -12.29
CA LYS A 712 -19.08 -27.87 -11.77
C LYS A 712 -18.58 -26.85 -10.74
N LEU A 713 -18.73 -25.53 -10.99
CA LEU A 713 -18.33 -24.51 -10.01
C LEU A 713 -19.22 -24.48 -8.76
N ALA A 714 -20.53 -24.69 -8.91
CA ALA A 714 -21.48 -24.70 -7.80
C ALA A 714 -21.15 -25.79 -6.78
N SER A 715 -20.52 -26.90 -7.20
CA SER A 715 -20.05 -27.96 -6.30
C SER A 715 -18.96 -27.50 -5.31
N LEU A 716 -18.28 -26.39 -5.57
CA LEU A 716 -17.28 -25.82 -4.66
C LEU A 716 -17.89 -25.22 -3.40
N SER A 717 -19.22 -25.02 -3.34
CA SER A 717 -19.91 -24.43 -2.19
C SER A 717 -21.20 -25.15 -1.85
N ARG A 718 -21.70 -24.92 -0.63
CA ARG A 718 -23.01 -25.40 -0.18
C ARG A 718 -24.14 -24.41 -0.51
N LYS A 719 -23.83 -23.33 -1.23
CA LYS A 719 -24.77 -22.23 -1.51
C LYS A 719 -26.02 -22.70 -2.24
N TYR A 720 -25.86 -23.66 -3.13
CA TYR A 720 -26.89 -24.06 -4.09
C TYR A 720 -27.63 -25.34 -3.70
N PHE A 721 -27.76 -25.61 -2.39
CA PHE A 721 -28.29 -26.87 -1.89
C PHE A 721 -29.63 -26.76 -1.14
N ASN A 722 -29.75 -25.91 -0.10
CA ASN A 722 -30.87 -26.01 0.85
C ASN A 722 -31.67 -24.70 1.11
N LYS A 723 -31.18 -23.54 0.69
CA LYS A 723 -31.81 -22.22 0.94
C LYS A 723 -32.36 -21.62 -0.35
N ALA A 724 -33.36 -20.75 -0.22
CA ALA A 724 -33.87 -19.97 -1.35
C ALA A 724 -32.86 -18.89 -1.75
N ILE A 725 -32.87 -18.50 -3.03
CA ILE A 725 -31.94 -17.51 -3.57
C ILE A 725 -32.74 -16.36 -4.18
N CYS A 726 -32.41 -15.13 -3.77
CA CYS A 726 -33.00 -13.93 -4.34
C CYS A 726 -32.53 -13.76 -5.79
N THR A 727 -33.46 -13.51 -6.72
CA THR A 727 -33.14 -13.30 -8.14
C THR A 727 -32.40 -11.99 -8.42
N LYS A 728 -32.49 -11.01 -7.51
CA LYS A 728 -31.87 -9.69 -7.67
C LYS A 728 -30.50 -9.60 -7.00
N CYS A 729 -30.39 -9.96 -5.73
CA CYS A 729 -29.13 -9.84 -4.98
C CYS A 729 -28.36 -11.17 -4.86
N PHE A 730 -28.95 -12.29 -5.27
CA PHE A 730 -28.34 -13.63 -5.23
C PHE A 730 -27.83 -14.07 -3.84
N LYS A 731 -28.34 -13.44 -2.77
CA LYS A 731 -28.09 -13.85 -1.38
C LYS A 731 -29.07 -14.95 -0.97
N GLN A 732 -28.58 -15.87 -0.15
CA GLN A 732 -29.40 -16.89 0.48
C GLN A 732 -30.30 -16.30 1.56
N TYR A 733 -31.51 -16.84 1.69
CA TYR A 733 -32.39 -16.50 2.81
C TYR A 733 -33.41 -17.63 3.07
N GLU A 734 -34.10 -17.55 4.22
CA GLU A 734 -35.09 -18.56 4.60
C GLU A 734 -36.37 -18.47 3.75
N TYR A 735 -36.78 -19.61 3.19
CA TYR A 735 -37.96 -19.75 2.33
C TYR A 735 -39.26 -19.18 2.93
N LYS A 736 -39.41 -19.20 4.27
CA LYS A 736 -40.62 -18.70 4.95
C LYS A 736 -40.78 -17.18 4.91
N THR A 737 -39.74 -16.46 4.49
CA THR A 737 -39.81 -14.99 4.33
C THR A 737 -40.31 -14.67 2.91
N GLN A 738 -41.45 -13.98 2.81
CA GLN A 738 -42.05 -13.58 1.52
C GLN A 738 -41.20 -12.55 0.76
N GLN A 739 -40.21 -11.96 1.45
CA GLN A 739 -39.45 -10.82 0.99
C GLN A 739 -37.98 -11.00 1.38
N CYS A 740 -37.07 -10.79 0.43
CA CYS A 740 -35.63 -10.86 0.69
C CYS A 740 -35.24 -9.87 1.80
N THR A 741 -34.54 -10.35 2.83
CA THR A 741 -34.09 -9.53 3.96
C THR A 741 -33.05 -8.47 3.59
N TYR A 742 -32.39 -8.61 2.44
CA TYR A 742 -31.32 -7.72 2.00
C TYR A 742 -31.77 -6.64 1.00
N CYS A 743 -32.63 -6.99 0.04
CA CYS A 743 -33.04 -6.07 -1.02
C CYS A 743 -34.56 -5.87 -1.14
N HIS A 744 -35.31 -6.45 -0.20
CA HIS A 744 -36.74 -6.26 -0.04
C HIS A 744 -37.58 -6.62 -1.28
N THR A 745 -37.10 -7.51 -2.14
CA THR A 745 -37.86 -8.01 -3.30
C THR A 745 -38.60 -9.32 -2.99
N ASN A 746 -39.70 -9.55 -3.70
CA ASN A 746 -40.51 -10.77 -3.59
C ASN A 746 -40.13 -11.85 -4.64
N GLU A 747 -39.17 -11.55 -5.51
CA GLU A 747 -38.76 -12.44 -6.62
C GLU A 747 -37.62 -13.37 -6.18
N SER A 748 -37.91 -14.67 -6.10
CA SER A 748 -36.95 -15.66 -5.60
C SER A 748 -37.06 -17.00 -6.28
N ILE A 749 -35.92 -17.67 -6.38
CA ILE A 749 -35.85 -19.05 -6.83
C ILE A 749 -36.01 -19.93 -5.58
N VAL A 750 -37.08 -20.70 -5.57
CA VAL A 750 -37.43 -21.61 -4.49
C VAL A 750 -36.36 -22.69 -4.37
N LYS A 751 -36.00 -23.06 -3.13
CA LYS A 751 -35.07 -24.16 -2.84
C LYS A 751 -35.51 -25.47 -3.54
N PRO A 752 -34.60 -26.45 -3.74
CA PRO A 752 -34.95 -27.75 -4.31
C PRO A 752 -36.14 -28.41 -3.59
N ALA A 753 -37.03 -29.05 -4.35
CA ALA A 753 -38.23 -29.69 -3.81
C ALA A 753 -37.88 -30.93 -2.98
N THR A 754 -36.94 -31.75 -3.46
CA THR A 754 -36.22 -32.78 -2.69
C THR A 754 -34.70 -32.53 -2.72
N PHE A 755 -33.96 -33.30 -1.92
CA PHE A 755 -32.49 -33.33 -1.98
C PHE A 755 -31.95 -34.35 -2.98
N ASP A 756 -32.82 -34.87 -3.87
CA ASP A 756 -32.41 -35.75 -4.96
C ASP A 756 -31.59 -34.95 -5.99
N ASN A 757 -30.60 -35.58 -6.60
CA ASN A 757 -29.66 -34.91 -7.50
C ASN A 757 -30.37 -34.19 -8.67
N CYS A 758 -31.48 -34.74 -9.18
CA CYS A 758 -32.26 -34.13 -10.26
C CYS A 758 -32.87 -32.78 -9.86
N ASP A 759 -33.49 -32.67 -8.68
CA ASP A 759 -34.14 -31.43 -8.23
C ASP A 759 -33.11 -30.34 -7.92
N VAL A 760 -31.96 -30.73 -7.38
CA VAL A 760 -30.81 -29.83 -7.17
C VAL A 760 -30.26 -29.34 -8.52
N LEU A 761 -30.14 -30.20 -9.52
CA LEU A 761 -29.66 -29.82 -10.85
C LEU A 761 -30.61 -28.85 -11.55
N VAL A 762 -31.93 -29.06 -11.44
CA VAL A 762 -32.95 -28.13 -11.97
C VAL A 762 -32.84 -26.77 -11.29
N PHE A 763 -32.71 -26.76 -9.96
CA PHE A 763 -32.51 -25.52 -9.19
C PHE A 763 -31.26 -24.76 -9.64
N GLN A 764 -30.13 -25.46 -9.77
CA GLN A 764 -28.87 -24.87 -10.25
C GLN A 764 -28.98 -24.38 -11.70
N THR A 765 -29.67 -25.12 -12.57
CA THR A 765 -29.86 -24.74 -13.99
C THR A 765 -30.64 -23.44 -14.13
N ASN A 766 -31.69 -23.25 -13.33
CA ASN A 766 -32.47 -22.00 -13.32
C ASN A 766 -31.60 -20.80 -12.91
N ILE A 767 -30.72 -20.99 -11.93
CA ILE A 767 -29.78 -19.96 -11.48
C ILE A 767 -28.72 -19.67 -12.55
N ALA A 768 -28.12 -20.71 -13.13
CA ALA A 768 -27.12 -20.57 -14.18
C ALA A 768 -27.66 -19.76 -15.36
N THR A 769 -28.89 -20.05 -15.78
CA THR A 769 -29.54 -19.34 -16.89
C THR A 769 -29.74 -17.85 -16.59
N LEU A 770 -30.07 -17.50 -15.35
CA LEU A 770 -30.18 -16.10 -14.93
C LEU A 770 -28.82 -15.40 -14.85
N LEU A 771 -27.80 -16.11 -14.36
CA LEU A 771 -26.44 -15.58 -14.26
C LEU A 771 -25.73 -15.44 -15.61
N GLU A 772 -26.10 -16.23 -16.62
CA GLU A 772 -25.53 -16.14 -17.98
C GLU A 772 -25.71 -14.72 -18.57
N ALA A 773 -26.79 -14.03 -18.21
CA ALA A 773 -27.03 -12.66 -18.63
C ALA A 773 -26.09 -11.64 -17.95
N GLU A 774 -25.56 -11.94 -16.75
CA GLU A 774 -24.63 -11.08 -16.00
C GLU A 774 -23.16 -11.40 -16.30
N TYR A 775 -22.81 -12.69 -16.41
CA TYR A 775 -21.44 -13.16 -16.58
C TYR A 775 -21.43 -14.51 -17.31
N VAL A 776 -20.61 -14.63 -18.36
CA VAL A 776 -20.49 -15.88 -19.12
C VAL A 776 -19.24 -16.63 -18.71
N LEU A 777 -19.45 -17.85 -18.22
CA LEU A 777 -18.43 -18.86 -18.01
C LEU A 777 -17.88 -19.37 -19.34
N THR A 778 -16.55 -19.42 -19.43
CA THR A 778 -15.75 -19.91 -20.56
C THR A 778 -14.71 -20.90 -20.03
N PRO A 779 -14.13 -21.76 -20.88
CA PRO A 779 -13.06 -22.66 -20.45
C PRO A 779 -11.92 -21.90 -19.72
N ASP A 780 -11.54 -20.75 -20.26
CA ASP A 780 -10.49 -19.89 -19.69
C ASP A 780 -10.82 -19.39 -18.28
N ASN A 781 -12.00 -18.79 -18.09
CA ASN A 781 -12.34 -18.24 -16.77
C ASN A 781 -12.66 -19.34 -15.74
N TYR A 782 -13.17 -20.49 -16.18
CA TYR A 782 -13.40 -21.65 -15.33
C TYR A 782 -12.08 -22.18 -14.73
N VAL A 783 -11.08 -22.43 -15.57
CA VAL A 783 -9.75 -22.89 -15.11
C VAL A 783 -9.10 -21.85 -14.20
N LYS A 784 -9.17 -20.56 -14.55
CA LYS A 784 -8.68 -19.47 -13.69
C LYS A 784 -9.34 -19.46 -12.32
N MET A 785 -10.67 -19.63 -12.25
CA MET A 785 -11.41 -19.68 -10.99
C MET A 785 -11.02 -20.88 -10.12
N LEU A 786 -10.83 -22.06 -10.71
CA LEU A 786 -10.39 -23.25 -9.98
C LEU A 786 -8.99 -23.09 -9.39
N LEU A 787 -8.07 -22.50 -10.15
CA LEU A 787 -6.71 -22.23 -9.69
C LEU A 787 -6.66 -21.17 -8.58
N ILE A 788 -7.50 -20.13 -8.68
CA ILE A 788 -7.68 -19.15 -7.59
C ILE A 788 -8.21 -19.86 -6.34
N TYR A 789 -9.27 -20.68 -6.48
CA TYR A 789 -9.86 -21.42 -5.37
C TYR A 789 -8.84 -22.34 -4.69
N MET A 790 -8.04 -23.08 -5.46
CA MET A 790 -6.98 -23.96 -4.94
C MET A 790 -5.96 -23.19 -4.07
N ARG A 791 -5.51 -22.01 -4.50
CA ARG A 791 -4.59 -21.17 -3.73
C ARG A 791 -5.21 -20.70 -2.42
N ILE A 792 -6.48 -20.30 -2.46
CA ILE A 792 -7.22 -19.88 -1.27
C ILE A 792 -7.37 -21.03 -0.28
N GLN A 793 -7.71 -22.24 -0.75
CA GLN A 793 -7.77 -23.45 0.11
C GLN A 793 -6.41 -23.83 0.69
N SER A 794 -5.32 -23.49 -0.01
CA SER A 794 -3.95 -23.68 0.45
C SER A 794 -3.45 -22.55 1.37
N GLY A 795 -4.28 -21.55 1.68
CA GLY A 795 -3.90 -20.40 2.51
C GLY A 795 -2.92 -19.43 1.84
N LEU A 796 -2.81 -19.45 0.52
CA LEU A 796 -1.89 -18.62 -0.26
C LEU A 796 -2.56 -17.34 -0.79
N PRO A 797 -1.85 -16.20 -0.85
CA PRO A 797 -2.37 -15.00 -1.48
C PRO A 797 -2.53 -15.18 -3.00
N VAL A 798 -3.47 -14.44 -3.58
CA VAL A 798 -3.77 -14.48 -5.02
C VAL A 798 -3.45 -13.14 -5.65
N LEU A 799 -2.25 -13.01 -6.24
CA LEU A 799 -1.82 -11.80 -6.93
C LEU A 799 -1.88 -12.01 -8.45
N ILE A 800 -2.63 -11.16 -9.14
CA ILE A 800 -2.90 -11.27 -10.57
C ILE A 800 -2.36 -10.01 -11.28
N MET A 801 -1.38 -10.18 -12.14
CA MET A 801 -0.94 -9.15 -13.06
C MET A 801 -1.73 -9.27 -14.37
N GLY A 802 -2.09 -8.15 -14.99
CA GLY A 802 -2.67 -8.16 -16.34
C GLY A 802 -3.21 -6.79 -16.72
N GLU A 803 -3.59 -6.61 -17.98
CA GLU A 803 -4.06 -5.30 -18.48
C GLU A 803 -5.37 -4.83 -17.84
N THR A 804 -5.58 -3.51 -17.81
CA THR A 804 -6.87 -2.97 -17.38
C THR A 804 -8.00 -3.47 -18.28
N GLY A 805 -9.13 -3.84 -17.69
CA GLY A 805 -10.31 -4.27 -18.45
C GLY A 805 -10.25 -5.69 -19.05
N CYS A 806 -9.30 -6.55 -18.65
CA CYS A 806 -9.30 -7.99 -19.02
C CYS A 806 -10.23 -8.88 -18.15
N GLY A 807 -11.05 -8.29 -17.27
CA GLY A 807 -12.07 -9.03 -16.53
C GLY A 807 -11.68 -9.58 -15.14
N LYS A 808 -10.47 -9.28 -14.63
CA LYS A 808 -9.97 -9.74 -13.30
C LYS A 808 -10.98 -9.52 -12.16
N THR A 809 -11.44 -8.28 -12.00
CA THR A 809 -12.38 -7.91 -10.94
C THR A 809 -13.73 -8.60 -11.09
N ALA A 810 -14.20 -8.79 -12.33
CA ALA A 810 -15.48 -9.48 -12.59
C ALA A 810 -15.37 -10.98 -12.26
N LEU A 811 -14.25 -11.61 -12.62
CA LEU A 811 -13.95 -13.00 -12.31
C LEU A 811 -13.93 -13.25 -10.80
N ILE A 812 -13.22 -12.41 -10.04
CA ILE A 812 -13.14 -12.53 -8.56
C ILE A 812 -14.51 -12.30 -7.92
N LYS A 813 -15.26 -11.28 -8.35
CA LYS A 813 -16.63 -11.03 -7.88
C LYS A 813 -17.54 -12.24 -8.09
N PHE A 814 -17.49 -12.83 -9.29
CA PHE A 814 -18.32 -13.97 -9.62
C PHE A 814 -17.98 -15.18 -8.76
N LEU A 815 -16.69 -15.54 -8.66
CA LEU A 815 -16.24 -16.65 -7.82
C LEU A 815 -16.60 -16.46 -6.34
N CYS A 816 -16.32 -15.29 -5.78
CA CYS A 816 -16.55 -15.01 -4.36
C CYS A 816 -18.06 -14.96 -4.03
N GLN A 817 -18.79 -14.05 -4.68
CA GLN A 817 -20.16 -13.71 -4.27
C GLN A 817 -21.21 -14.65 -4.90
N LYS A 818 -20.99 -15.09 -6.14
CA LYS A 818 -21.94 -15.97 -6.83
C LYS A 818 -21.61 -17.43 -6.52
N ILE A 819 -20.37 -17.88 -6.62
CA ILE A 819 -20.07 -19.30 -6.41
C ILE A 819 -19.93 -19.67 -4.93
N LEU A 820 -19.07 -18.99 -4.17
CA LEU A 820 -18.66 -19.44 -2.84
C LEU A 820 -19.54 -18.93 -1.68
N ASP A 821 -20.33 -17.88 -1.92
CA ASP A 821 -21.13 -17.17 -0.90
C ASP A 821 -20.31 -16.43 0.17
N ASP A 822 -19.06 -16.12 -0.14
CA ASP A 822 -18.20 -15.31 0.72
C ASP A 822 -18.49 -13.81 0.55
N GLU A 823 -18.04 -13.01 1.52
CA GLU A 823 -18.14 -11.54 1.45
C GLU A 823 -16.89 -10.94 0.79
N LEU A 824 -17.07 -9.93 -0.05
CA LEU A 824 -16.00 -9.30 -0.84
C LEU A 824 -15.93 -7.79 -0.60
N GLU A 825 -14.74 -7.32 -0.24
CA GLU A 825 -14.38 -5.90 -0.14
C GLU A 825 -13.33 -5.56 -1.19
N ILE A 826 -13.59 -4.54 -1.99
CA ILE A 826 -12.67 -4.09 -3.05
C ILE A 826 -12.07 -2.77 -2.61
N PHE A 827 -10.76 -2.80 -2.33
CA PHE A 827 -10.00 -1.60 -2.04
C PHE A 827 -9.29 -1.15 -3.32
N ARG A 828 -9.78 -0.04 -3.90
CA ARG A 828 -9.17 0.59 -5.07
C ARG A 828 -7.99 1.45 -4.62
N ILE A 829 -6.80 1.04 -5.01
CA ILE A 829 -5.56 1.74 -4.67
C ILE A 829 -5.21 2.72 -5.77
N HIS A 830 -4.68 3.88 -5.38
CA HIS A 830 -4.14 4.89 -6.28
C HIS A 830 -2.99 5.62 -5.59
N ALA A 831 -2.27 6.47 -6.32
CA ALA A 831 -1.09 7.23 -5.85
C ALA A 831 -1.35 8.25 -4.72
N GLY A 832 -2.56 8.28 -4.14
CA GLY A 832 -2.90 9.11 -2.98
C GLY A 832 -3.30 8.28 -1.76
N VAL A 833 -3.26 6.94 -1.86
CA VAL A 833 -3.53 6.04 -0.74
C VAL A 833 -2.26 5.90 0.08
N THR A 834 -2.25 6.44 1.30
CA THR A 834 -1.10 6.41 2.22
C THR A 834 -1.16 5.22 3.19
N ASN A 835 -0.10 5.03 3.99
CA ASN A 835 -0.03 4.00 5.02
C ASN A 835 -1.19 4.14 6.03
N GLU A 836 -1.47 5.36 6.48
CA GLU A 836 -2.52 5.65 7.45
C GLU A 836 -3.90 5.26 6.90
N LYS A 837 -4.16 5.52 5.61
CA LYS A 837 -5.43 5.15 4.99
C LYS A 837 -5.59 3.64 4.88
N ILE A 838 -4.50 2.91 4.60
CA ILE A 838 -4.50 1.45 4.57
C ILE A 838 -4.77 0.91 5.98
N ILE A 839 -4.07 1.42 7.01
CA ILE A 839 -4.25 0.99 8.40
C ILE A 839 -5.70 1.21 8.87
N GLU A 840 -6.25 2.40 8.65
CA GLU A 840 -7.65 2.72 9.00
C GLU A 840 -8.62 1.76 8.31
N THR A 841 -8.42 1.52 7.01
CA THR A 841 -9.27 0.63 6.23
C THR A 841 -9.17 -0.81 6.75
N MET A 842 -7.96 -1.29 7.01
CA MET A 842 -7.73 -2.64 7.53
C MET A 842 -8.33 -2.86 8.92
N LYS A 843 -8.24 -1.88 9.83
CA LYS A 843 -8.90 -1.96 11.15
C LYS A 843 -10.41 -2.16 11.02
N ARG A 844 -11.07 -1.43 10.12
CA ARG A 844 -12.50 -1.64 9.82
C ARG A 844 -12.78 -3.02 9.23
N LEU A 845 -11.92 -3.51 8.34
CA LEU A 845 -12.06 -4.84 7.72
C LEU A 845 -11.83 -5.98 8.71
N ILE A 846 -10.96 -5.81 9.70
CA ILE A 846 -10.75 -6.79 10.78
C ILE A 846 -12.05 -6.97 11.59
N VAL A 847 -12.74 -5.88 11.94
CA VAL A 847 -14.05 -5.94 12.62
C VAL A 847 -15.07 -6.68 11.76
N LYS A 848 -15.17 -6.35 10.47
CA LYS A 848 -16.06 -7.05 9.53
C LYS A 848 -15.71 -8.53 9.39
N ALA A 849 -14.42 -8.88 9.44
CA ALA A 849 -13.98 -10.27 9.37
C ALA A 849 -14.50 -11.07 10.57
N THR A 850 -14.55 -10.46 11.77
CA THR A 850 -15.14 -11.09 12.97
C THR A 850 -16.64 -11.34 12.79
N GLU A 851 -17.41 -10.40 12.22
CA GLU A 851 -18.84 -10.58 11.90
C GLU A 851 -19.05 -11.74 10.90
N CYS A 852 -18.17 -11.87 9.90
CA CYS A 852 -18.27 -12.95 8.91
C CYS A 852 -18.07 -14.34 9.52
N ILE A 853 -17.34 -14.46 10.64
CA ILE A 853 -17.15 -15.75 11.34
C ILE A 853 -18.49 -16.26 11.86
N GLU A 854 -19.37 -15.39 12.36
CA GLU A 854 -20.71 -15.76 12.85
C GLU A 854 -21.61 -16.30 11.72
N GLU A 855 -21.38 -15.85 10.49
CA GLU A 855 -22.10 -16.32 9.29
C GLU A 855 -21.45 -17.54 8.61
N GLU A 856 -20.39 -18.12 9.20
CA GLU A 856 -19.56 -19.18 8.59
C GLU A 856 -18.96 -18.78 7.22
N LYS A 857 -18.62 -17.49 7.04
CA LYS A 857 -18.10 -16.93 5.79
C LYS A 857 -16.67 -16.43 5.91
N ARG A 858 -15.97 -16.41 4.78
CA ARG A 858 -14.68 -15.73 4.64
C ARG A 858 -14.88 -14.30 4.15
N LEU A 859 -13.97 -13.41 4.56
CA LEU A 859 -13.90 -12.05 4.05
C LEU A 859 -12.76 -11.95 3.02
N TRP A 860 -13.11 -11.76 1.76
CA TRP A 860 -12.17 -11.53 0.68
C TRP A 860 -11.87 -10.05 0.57
N ILE A 861 -10.58 -9.71 0.52
CA ILE A 861 -10.09 -8.34 0.38
C ILE A 861 -9.30 -8.28 -0.91
N PHE A 862 -9.81 -7.52 -1.87
CA PHE A 862 -9.23 -7.38 -3.19
C PHE A 862 -8.60 -5.99 -3.35
N PHE A 863 -7.27 -5.97 -3.37
CA PHE A 863 -6.45 -4.78 -3.63
C PHE A 863 -6.32 -4.56 -5.14
N ASP A 864 -7.18 -3.70 -5.70
CA ASP A 864 -7.17 -3.37 -7.13
C ASP A 864 -6.12 -2.30 -7.42
N GLU A 865 -5.30 -2.53 -8.45
CA GLU A 865 -4.16 -1.67 -8.84
C GLU A 865 -3.16 -1.40 -7.70
N PHE A 866 -2.80 -2.45 -6.94
CA PHE A 866 -2.00 -2.32 -5.72
C PHE A 866 -0.61 -1.70 -5.92
N ASN A 867 -0.05 -1.79 -7.14
CA ASN A 867 1.25 -1.24 -7.47
C ASN A 867 1.22 0.23 -7.91
N THR A 868 0.17 0.99 -7.56
CA THR A 868 0.06 2.43 -7.87
C THR A 868 0.35 3.33 -6.67
N THR A 869 0.52 2.78 -5.47
CA THR A 869 0.90 3.49 -4.25
C THR A 869 2.34 3.18 -3.84
N SER A 870 3.01 4.13 -3.19
CA SER A 870 4.29 3.90 -2.53
C SER A 870 4.19 3.12 -1.22
N SER A 871 3.00 2.98 -0.65
CA SER A 871 2.70 2.14 0.52
C SER A 871 2.64 0.63 0.21
N ILE A 872 3.28 0.17 -0.88
CA ILE A 872 3.23 -1.23 -1.34
C ILE A 872 3.86 -2.20 -0.32
N GLU A 873 4.80 -1.74 0.50
CA GLU A 873 5.43 -2.56 1.54
C GLU A 873 4.44 -3.00 2.63
N LEU A 874 3.55 -2.10 3.06
CA LEU A 874 2.51 -2.45 4.01
C LEU A 874 1.52 -3.44 3.40
N LEU A 875 1.21 -3.32 2.11
CA LEU A 875 0.39 -4.30 1.39
C LEU A 875 1.10 -5.66 1.31
N LYS A 876 2.41 -5.67 1.06
CA LYS A 876 3.23 -6.89 1.09
C LYS A 876 3.20 -7.57 2.45
N GLU A 877 3.30 -6.82 3.55
CA GLU A 877 3.13 -7.35 4.90
C GLU A 877 1.75 -8.03 5.06
N ILE A 878 0.68 -7.30 4.72
CA ILE A 878 -0.71 -7.78 4.84
C ILE A 878 -0.94 -9.04 4.02
N THR A 879 -0.49 -9.07 2.76
CA THR A 879 -0.80 -10.18 1.85
C THR A 879 0.09 -11.40 2.04
N CYS A 880 1.40 -11.19 2.25
CA CYS A 880 2.37 -12.29 2.25
C CYS A 880 2.67 -12.80 3.67
N GLU A 881 2.66 -11.92 4.66
CA GLU A 881 3.00 -12.27 6.05
C GLU A 881 1.76 -12.41 6.94
N ARG A 882 0.61 -11.93 6.47
CA ARG A 882 -0.66 -11.90 7.21
C ARG A 882 -0.54 -11.16 8.54
N THR A 883 0.19 -10.05 8.54
CA THR A 883 0.29 -9.14 9.67
C THR A 883 -0.05 -7.70 9.27
N LEU A 884 -0.48 -6.89 10.22
CA LEU A 884 -0.64 -5.45 10.11
C LEU A 884 0.18 -4.79 11.22
N LEU A 885 1.26 -4.11 10.86
CA LEU A 885 2.18 -3.50 11.82
C LEU A 885 2.73 -4.50 12.86
N GLY A 886 3.00 -5.73 12.40
CA GLY A 886 3.51 -6.84 13.22
C GLY A 886 2.45 -7.68 13.93
N ASP A 887 1.20 -7.22 14.03
CA ASP A 887 0.12 -7.97 14.68
C ASP A 887 -0.59 -8.91 13.66
N SER A 888 -0.87 -10.15 14.05
CA SER A 888 -1.46 -11.17 13.15
C SER A 888 -2.91 -10.87 12.74
N LEU A 889 -3.22 -11.12 11.47
CA LEU A 889 -4.56 -10.94 10.89
C LEU A 889 -5.42 -12.20 11.06
N PRO A 890 -6.76 -12.07 11.22
CA PRO A 890 -7.69 -13.20 11.29
C PRO A 890 -7.54 -14.22 10.15
N ASP A 891 -7.66 -15.51 10.47
CA ASP A 891 -7.46 -16.60 9.51
C ASP A 891 -8.52 -16.65 8.40
N ASN A 892 -9.75 -16.19 8.67
CA ASN A 892 -10.84 -16.16 7.69
C ASN A 892 -10.73 -15.04 6.64
N MET A 893 -9.73 -14.17 6.74
CA MET A 893 -9.44 -13.16 5.72
C MET A 893 -8.67 -13.78 4.55
N VAL A 894 -9.11 -13.48 3.33
CA VAL A 894 -8.49 -13.93 2.08
C VAL A 894 -8.00 -12.72 1.31
N PHE A 895 -6.72 -12.67 0.98
CA PHE A 895 -6.12 -11.53 0.31
C PHE A 895 -5.88 -11.82 -1.18
N LEU A 896 -6.42 -10.94 -2.01
CA LEU A 896 -6.25 -10.93 -3.44
C LEU A 896 -5.72 -9.57 -3.88
N GLY A 897 -4.94 -9.54 -4.95
CA GLY A 897 -4.41 -8.29 -5.50
C GLY A 897 -4.41 -8.33 -7.02
N ALA A 898 -4.69 -7.19 -7.64
CA ALA A 898 -4.45 -6.97 -9.06
C ALA A 898 -3.45 -5.85 -9.27
N CYS A 899 -2.54 -6.04 -10.22
CA CYS A 899 -1.57 -5.01 -10.61
C CYS A 899 -1.51 -4.86 -12.13
N ASN A 900 -1.12 -3.65 -12.54
CA ASN A 900 -0.82 -3.38 -13.94
C ASN A 900 0.66 -3.67 -14.22
N PRO A 901 1.00 -4.23 -15.38
CA PRO A 901 2.38 -4.47 -15.76
C PRO A 901 3.20 -3.17 -15.84
N ARG A 902 4.49 -3.21 -15.51
CA ARG A 902 5.40 -2.07 -15.68
C ARG A 902 5.91 -2.04 -17.13
N ARG A 903 5.33 -1.17 -17.97
CA ARG A 903 5.73 -0.96 -19.38
C ARG A 903 6.21 0.45 -19.65
N TYR A 904 7.11 0.59 -20.61
CA TYR A 904 7.59 1.89 -21.07
C TYR A 904 6.82 2.33 -22.32
N LYS A 905 6.65 3.64 -22.50
CA LYS A 905 6.08 4.18 -23.74
C LYS A 905 7.10 3.98 -24.87
N SER A 906 6.81 3.04 -25.78
CA SER A 906 7.73 2.63 -26.85
C SER A 906 7.58 3.43 -28.16
N ASN A 907 6.53 4.25 -28.31
CA ASN A 907 6.14 4.80 -29.61
C ASN A 907 6.50 6.30 -29.75
N GLU A 908 7.65 6.60 -30.36
CA GLU A 908 8.18 7.96 -30.60
C GLU A 908 7.17 8.89 -31.31
N LYS A 909 6.38 8.34 -32.25
CA LYS A 909 5.35 9.09 -32.98
C LYS A 909 4.30 9.68 -32.04
N TRP A 910 3.81 8.93 -31.06
CA TRP A 910 2.81 9.43 -30.09
C TRP A 910 3.41 10.38 -29.07
N MET A 911 4.66 10.12 -28.64
CA MET A 911 5.38 11.03 -27.75
C MET A 911 5.59 12.42 -28.37
N SER A 912 5.80 12.50 -29.69
CA SER A 912 5.91 13.77 -30.41
C SER A 912 4.61 14.60 -30.40
N PHE A 913 3.44 13.95 -30.35
CA PHE A 913 2.14 14.63 -30.23
C PHE A 913 1.84 15.07 -28.79
N GLU A 914 2.20 14.27 -27.77
CA GLU A 914 2.02 14.64 -26.36
C GLU A 914 2.93 15.82 -25.95
N ASN A 915 4.17 15.86 -26.45
CA ASN A 915 5.13 16.93 -26.15
C ASN A 915 4.72 18.31 -26.73
N ASN A 916 3.76 18.36 -27.64
CA ASN A 916 3.23 19.60 -28.22
C ASN A 916 2.07 20.23 -27.43
N ILE A 917 1.66 19.61 -26.32
CA ILE A 917 0.67 20.17 -25.40
C ILE A 917 1.46 20.82 -24.27
N GLY A 918 1.50 22.15 -24.21
CA GLY A 918 2.33 22.96 -23.28
C GLY A 918 2.02 22.84 -21.78
N ILE A 919 1.52 21.70 -21.30
CA ILE A 919 1.25 21.43 -19.89
C ILE A 919 2.51 20.84 -19.26
N LYS A 920 3.23 21.64 -18.47
CA LYS A 920 4.23 21.13 -17.53
C LYS A 920 3.52 20.27 -16.49
N LYS A 921 3.71 18.95 -16.56
CA LYS A 921 3.28 18.02 -15.52
C LYS A 921 4.49 17.79 -14.62
N ASP A 922 4.65 18.55 -13.54
CA ASP A 922 5.80 18.43 -12.63
C ASP A 922 5.98 16.99 -12.11
N ARG A 923 4.87 16.27 -11.86
CA ARG A 923 4.88 14.85 -11.50
C ARG A 923 5.43 13.94 -12.62
N TYR A 924 5.20 14.30 -13.88
CA TYR A 924 5.69 13.59 -15.06
C TYR A 924 7.19 13.80 -15.23
N GLU A 925 7.69 15.02 -15.04
CA GLU A 925 9.12 15.31 -15.04
C GLU A 925 9.84 14.66 -13.86
N MET A 926 9.19 14.58 -12.68
CA MET A 926 9.74 13.93 -11.50
C MET A 926 9.82 12.40 -11.66
N MET A 927 8.76 11.76 -12.17
CA MET A 927 8.82 10.33 -12.51
C MET A 927 9.86 10.04 -13.58
N LYS A 928 9.96 10.90 -14.61
CA LYS A 928 10.97 10.81 -15.66
C LYS A 928 12.40 10.90 -15.09
N LYS A 929 12.65 11.68 -14.03
CA LYS A 929 13.95 11.71 -13.32
C LYS A 929 14.22 10.44 -12.53
N LEU A 930 13.18 9.83 -11.93
CA LEU A 930 13.30 8.56 -11.17
C LEU A 930 13.48 7.32 -12.07
N SER A 931 13.05 7.40 -13.34
CA SER A 931 13.16 6.34 -14.34
C SER A 931 14.21 6.62 -15.43
N ASP A 932 15.30 7.30 -15.05
CA ASP A 932 16.47 7.55 -15.91
C ASP A 932 16.12 8.14 -17.29
N GLY A 933 15.11 9.01 -17.33
CA GLY A 933 14.64 9.69 -18.55
C GLY A 933 13.49 9.02 -19.30
N GLN A 934 13.08 7.79 -18.94
CA GLN A 934 12.07 7.02 -19.67
C GLN A 934 10.65 7.16 -19.10
N CYS A 935 9.64 7.31 -19.95
CA CYS A 935 8.24 7.47 -19.49
C CYS A 935 7.53 6.11 -19.39
N LEU A 936 7.01 5.79 -18.20
CA LEU A 936 6.17 4.61 -18.02
C LEU A 936 4.77 4.83 -18.61
N LEU A 937 4.18 3.77 -19.13
CA LEU A 937 2.81 3.73 -19.63
C LEU A 937 1.78 3.81 -18.49
N TYR A 938 2.10 3.15 -17.37
CA TYR A 938 1.35 3.20 -16.12
C TYR A 938 2.18 3.87 -15.03
N THR A 939 1.55 4.73 -14.23
CA THR A 939 2.15 5.28 -13.01
C THR A 939 2.17 4.20 -11.92
N VAL A 940 3.15 3.31 -11.97
CA VAL A 940 3.29 2.18 -11.04
C VAL A 940 4.67 2.15 -10.37
N VAL A 941 4.69 1.66 -9.13
CA VAL A 941 5.92 1.37 -8.38
C VAL A 941 6.40 -0.07 -8.64
N PRO A 942 7.69 -0.38 -8.40
CA PRO A 942 8.20 -1.74 -8.48
C PRO A 942 7.49 -2.67 -7.48
N ILE A 943 7.22 -3.92 -7.88
CA ILE A 943 6.61 -4.92 -7.01
C ILE A 943 7.70 -5.58 -6.15
N PRO A 944 7.51 -5.72 -4.81
CA PRO A 944 8.43 -6.43 -3.94
C PRO A 944 8.72 -7.87 -4.39
N GLU A 945 9.96 -8.33 -4.26
CA GLU A 945 10.40 -9.66 -4.72
C GLU A 945 9.60 -10.80 -4.07
N THR A 946 9.22 -10.65 -2.79
CA THR A 946 8.36 -11.62 -2.08
C THR A 946 7.00 -11.78 -2.74
N MET A 947 6.39 -10.68 -3.20
CA MET A 947 5.09 -10.70 -3.87
C MET A 947 5.17 -11.37 -5.25
N LEU A 948 6.31 -11.24 -5.95
CA LEU A 948 6.50 -11.85 -7.27
C LEU A 948 6.32 -13.37 -7.25
N GLU A 949 6.70 -14.05 -6.16
CA GLU A 949 6.51 -15.51 -5.98
C GLU A 949 5.03 -15.93 -6.03
N TYR A 950 4.12 -14.98 -5.79
CA TYR A 950 2.67 -15.19 -5.79
C TYR A 950 1.98 -14.62 -7.03
N ILE A 951 2.67 -13.90 -7.91
CA ILE A 951 2.05 -13.26 -9.08
C ILE A 951 1.83 -14.24 -10.22
N TRP A 952 0.63 -14.19 -10.79
CA TRP A 952 0.33 -14.78 -12.09
C TRP A 952 0.04 -13.70 -13.13
N ASP A 953 0.70 -13.77 -14.27
CA ASP A 953 0.43 -12.87 -15.39
C ASP A 953 -0.68 -13.43 -16.26
N TYR A 954 -1.87 -12.84 -16.16
CA TYR A 954 -2.99 -13.13 -17.04
C TYR A 954 -2.80 -12.54 -18.44
N GLY A 955 -1.81 -11.67 -18.63
CA GLY A 955 -1.51 -11.02 -19.89
C GLY A 955 -2.63 -10.09 -20.35
N TYR A 956 -2.78 -10.03 -21.67
CA TYR A 956 -3.94 -9.48 -22.36
C TYR A 956 -4.79 -10.63 -22.90
N LEU A 957 -6.01 -10.32 -23.36
CA LEU A 957 -6.86 -11.35 -23.97
C LEU A 957 -6.33 -11.65 -25.37
N ASP A 958 -6.08 -12.92 -25.68
CA ASP A 958 -5.86 -13.35 -27.05
C ASP A 958 -7.08 -13.03 -27.93
N GLN A 959 -6.86 -13.03 -29.24
CA GLN A 959 -7.86 -12.57 -30.20
C GLN A 959 -9.15 -13.40 -30.18
N ASP A 960 -9.07 -14.72 -30.00
CA ASP A 960 -10.22 -15.61 -30.06
C ASP A 960 -11.05 -15.51 -28.78
N THR A 961 -10.37 -15.44 -27.64
CA THR A 961 -11.01 -15.19 -26.34
C THR A 961 -11.65 -13.80 -26.30
N GLU A 962 -10.98 -12.76 -26.80
CA GLU A 962 -11.54 -11.40 -26.87
C GLU A 962 -12.79 -11.36 -27.75
N GLN A 963 -12.78 -12.01 -28.91
CA GLN A 963 -13.98 -12.10 -29.77
C GLN A 963 -15.15 -12.79 -29.08
N THR A 964 -14.87 -13.85 -28.29
CA THR A 964 -15.89 -14.56 -27.51
C THR A 964 -16.53 -13.66 -26.45
N TYR A 965 -15.71 -12.84 -25.76
CA TYR A 965 -16.22 -11.83 -24.83
C TYR A 965 -17.01 -10.74 -25.55
N ILE A 966 -16.55 -10.24 -26.70
CA ILE A 966 -17.27 -9.23 -27.50
C ILE A 966 -18.65 -9.75 -27.91
N ARG A 967 -18.72 -10.95 -28.50
CA ARG A 967 -19.98 -11.61 -28.88
C ARG A 967 -20.95 -11.67 -27.70
N THR A 968 -20.44 -12.08 -26.54
CA THR A 968 -21.23 -12.18 -25.32
C THR A 968 -21.78 -10.83 -24.88
N MET A 969 -20.93 -9.81 -24.79
CA MET A 969 -21.34 -8.48 -24.34
C MET A 969 -22.41 -7.88 -25.25
N LEU A 970 -22.32 -8.12 -26.56
CA LEU A 970 -23.32 -7.67 -27.54
C LEU A 970 -24.69 -8.33 -27.34
N LYS A 971 -24.80 -9.47 -26.65
CA LYS A 971 -26.11 -10.06 -26.29
C LYS A 971 -26.95 -9.11 -25.42
N THR A 972 -26.31 -8.17 -24.71
CA THR A 972 -26.99 -7.11 -23.93
C THR A 972 -27.60 -5.99 -24.79
N CYS A 973 -27.52 -6.11 -26.12
CA CYS A 973 -28.09 -5.18 -27.09
C CYS A 973 -29.24 -5.88 -27.86
N PRO A 974 -30.47 -5.95 -27.32
CA PRO A 974 -31.52 -6.84 -27.82
C PRO A 974 -31.90 -6.56 -29.29
N SER A 975 -31.94 -5.28 -29.66
CA SER A 975 -32.25 -4.85 -31.03
C SER A 975 -31.16 -5.22 -32.03
N LEU A 976 -29.91 -5.37 -31.58
CA LEU A 976 -28.80 -5.80 -32.44
C LEU A 976 -28.87 -7.32 -32.65
N VAL A 977 -29.16 -8.07 -31.58
CA VAL A 977 -29.30 -9.54 -31.60
C VAL A 977 -30.39 -9.99 -32.58
N LYS A 978 -31.48 -9.22 -32.73
CA LYS A 978 -32.55 -9.51 -33.71
C LYS A 978 -32.08 -9.48 -35.17
N HIS A 979 -30.96 -8.81 -35.46
CA HIS A 979 -30.39 -8.70 -36.79
C HIS A 979 -29.09 -9.50 -36.86
N GLU A 980 -29.18 -10.80 -37.08
CA GLU A 980 -28.05 -11.75 -37.00
C GLU A 980 -26.84 -11.34 -37.86
N GLN A 981 -27.06 -10.89 -39.10
CA GLN A 981 -25.99 -10.40 -39.98
C GLN A 981 -25.27 -9.18 -39.40
N LEU A 982 -26.05 -8.21 -38.89
CA LEU A 982 -25.51 -6.99 -38.28
C LEU A 982 -24.77 -7.31 -36.98
N PHE A 983 -25.33 -8.23 -36.17
CA PHE A 983 -24.70 -8.73 -34.96
C PHE A 983 -23.33 -9.35 -35.24
N ASN A 984 -23.25 -10.27 -36.20
CA ASN A 984 -22.00 -10.91 -36.60
C ASN A 984 -20.98 -9.93 -37.18
N ALA A 985 -21.43 -8.98 -38.01
CA ALA A 985 -20.57 -7.92 -38.54
C ALA A 985 -19.96 -7.07 -37.41
N PHE A 986 -20.76 -6.67 -36.42
CA PHE A 986 -20.27 -5.81 -35.33
C PHE A 986 -19.34 -6.52 -34.34
N ILE A 987 -19.42 -7.85 -34.20
CA ILE A 987 -18.39 -8.63 -33.48
C ILE A 987 -17.03 -8.43 -34.14
N GLN A 988 -16.97 -8.59 -35.47
CA GLN A 988 -15.72 -8.44 -36.23
C GLN A 988 -15.26 -6.98 -36.28
N LEU A 989 -16.16 -6.02 -36.50
CA LEU A 989 -15.80 -4.60 -36.52
C LEU A 989 -15.22 -4.14 -35.18
N LEU A 990 -15.81 -4.54 -34.05
CA LEU A 990 -15.29 -4.19 -32.73
C LEU A 990 -13.93 -4.84 -32.46
N SER A 991 -13.77 -6.12 -32.81
CA SER A 991 -12.48 -6.83 -32.68
C SER A 991 -11.38 -6.17 -33.52
N ARG A 992 -11.67 -5.84 -34.80
CA ARG A 992 -10.73 -5.14 -35.67
C ARG A 992 -10.45 -3.71 -35.22
N SER A 993 -11.44 -3.04 -34.63
CA SER A 993 -11.25 -1.71 -34.05
C SER A 993 -10.29 -1.72 -32.86
N GLN A 994 -10.41 -2.70 -31.96
CA GLN A 994 -9.45 -2.89 -30.87
C GLN A 994 -8.04 -3.09 -31.42
N GLN A 995 -7.88 -4.01 -32.38
CA GLN A 995 -6.57 -4.30 -33.00
C GLN A 995 -5.96 -3.07 -33.68
N PHE A 996 -6.77 -2.27 -34.36
CA PHE A 996 -6.30 -1.06 -35.04
C PHE A 996 -5.73 -0.06 -34.03
N ILE A 997 -6.42 0.21 -32.91
CA ILE A 997 -5.91 1.13 -31.88
C ILE A 997 -4.65 0.55 -31.22
N ARG A 998 -4.61 -0.76 -30.91
CA ARG A 998 -3.42 -1.41 -30.33
C ARG A 998 -2.17 -1.28 -31.19
N LYS A 999 -2.32 -1.36 -32.51
CA LYS A 999 -1.20 -1.18 -33.47
C LYS A 999 -0.65 0.25 -33.48
N ILE A 1000 -1.51 1.22 -33.21
CA ILE A 1000 -1.16 2.63 -33.30
C ILE A 1000 -0.61 3.14 -31.97
N GLU A 1001 -1.28 2.83 -30.87
CA GLU A 1001 -0.90 3.25 -29.51
C GLU A 1001 -0.08 2.14 -28.84
N ASP A 1002 -0.74 1.33 -28.00
CA ASP A 1002 -0.19 0.18 -27.28
C ASP A 1002 -1.31 -0.87 -27.01
N VAL A 1003 -0.94 -2.10 -26.65
CA VAL A 1003 -1.88 -3.20 -26.30
C VAL A 1003 -2.89 -2.80 -25.21
N SER A 1004 -2.47 -1.98 -24.24
CA SER A 1004 -3.28 -1.48 -23.11
C SER A 1004 -4.30 -0.38 -23.47
N SER A 1005 -4.16 0.22 -24.65
CA SER A 1005 -4.94 1.39 -25.06
C SER A 1005 -6.45 1.13 -25.12
N VAL A 1006 -6.84 -0.13 -25.34
CA VAL A 1006 -8.23 -0.56 -25.52
C VAL A 1006 -8.50 -1.87 -24.78
N SER A 1007 -9.72 -2.01 -24.27
CA SER A 1007 -10.13 -3.17 -23.48
C SER A 1007 -11.60 -3.50 -23.66
N LEU A 1008 -12.10 -4.53 -22.96
CA LEU A 1008 -13.54 -4.82 -22.90
C LEU A 1008 -14.37 -3.66 -22.31
N ARG A 1009 -13.74 -2.68 -21.63
CA ARG A 1009 -14.44 -1.46 -21.18
C ARG A 1009 -14.94 -0.62 -22.35
N ASP A 1010 -14.23 -0.63 -23.49
CA ASP A 1010 -14.63 0.08 -24.71
C ASP A 1010 -15.81 -0.61 -25.39
N VAL A 1011 -15.87 -1.95 -25.31
CA VAL A 1011 -17.00 -2.75 -25.77
C VAL A 1011 -18.23 -2.53 -24.87
N ALA A 1012 -18.03 -2.46 -23.54
CA ALA A 1012 -19.10 -2.08 -22.61
C ALA A 1012 -19.62 -0.67 -22.88
N ARG A 1013 -18.72 0.27 -23.23
CA ARG A 1013 -19.07 1.63 -23.64
C ARG A 1013 -19.87 1.61 -24.94
N PHE A 1014 -19.45 0.81 -25.93
CA PHE A 1014 -20.19 0.59 -27.16
C PHE A 1014 -21.61 0.11 -26.87
N CYS A 1015 -21.79 -0.92 -26.04
CA CYS A 1015 -23.12 -1.47 -25.74
C CYS A 1015 -24.03 -0.42 -25.07
N ARG A 1016 -23.50 0.35 -24.12
CA ARG A 1016 -24.23 1.46 -23.48
C ARG A 1016 -24.63 2.55 -24.48
N LEU A 1017 -23.69 2.99 -25.31
CA LEU A 1017 -23.95 3.99 -26.34
C LEU A 1017 -24.93 3.48 -27.40
N TYR A 1018 -24.82 2.22 -27.81
CA TYR A 1018 -25.73 1.58 -28.75
C TYR A 1018 -27.16 1.61 -28.23
N ASN A 1019 -27.39 1.14 -27.00
CA ASN A 1019 -28.72 1.12 -26.39
C ASN A 1019 -29.29 2.55 -26.28
N TRP A 1020 -28.46 3.51 -25.85
CA TRP A 1020 -28.85 4.91 -25.77
C TRP A 1020 -29.18 5.52 -27.14
N PHE A 1021 -28.36 5.28 -28.17
CA PHE A 1021 -28.62 5.77 -29.52
C PHE A 1021 -29.83 5.11 -30.14
N HIS A 1022 -30.02 3.80 -29.93
CA HIS A 1022 -31.18 3.09 -30.44
C HIS A 1022 -32.47 3.68 -29.86
N GLU A 1023 -32.51 3.94 -28.55
CA GLU A 1023 -33.64 4.61 -27.89
C GLU A 1023 -33.81 6.05 -28.38
N SER A 1024 -32.75 6.85 -28.35
CA SER A 1024 -32.75 8.27 -28.76
C SER A 1024 -33.17 8.46 -30.22
N ILE A 1025 -32.68 7.63 -31.14
CA ILE A 1025 -33.06 7.68 -32.55
C ILE A 1025 -34.52 7.26 -32.73
N ASN A 1026 -35.00 6.25 -32.00
CA ASN A 1026 -36.42 5.87 -32.04
C ASN A 1026 -37.34 6.99 -31.53
N VAL A 1027 -36.95 7.69 -30.46
CA VAL A 1027 -37.72 8.85 -29.97
C VAL A 1027 -37.72 9.99 -30.98
N ARG A 1028 -36.58 10.26 -31.63
CA ARG A 1028 -36.45 11.34 -32.61
C ARG A 1028 -37.09 11.01 -33.97
N SER A 1029 -37.12 9.74 -34.36
CA SER A 1029 -37.67 9.29 -35.65
C SER A 1029 -39.20 9.34 -35.69
N ILE A 1030 -39.87 9.34 -34.52
CA ILE A 1030 -41.32 9.60 -34.41
C ILE A 1030 -41.70 10.98 -35.00
N ASN A 1031 -40.77 11.95 -35.02
CA ASN A 1031 -41.00 13.30 -35.53
C ASN A 1031 -40.47 13.56 -36.95
N GLN A 1032 -39.74 12.62 -37.58
CA GLN A 1032 -39.12 12.80 -38.90
C GLN A 1032 -39.02 11.46 -39.66
N SER A 1033 -39.75 11.34 -40.78
CA SER A 1033 -39.93 10.10 -41.56
C SER A 1033 -38.65 9.51 -42.18
N LEU A 1034 -37.59 10.30 -42.35
CA LEU A 1034 -36.28 9.88 -42.91
C LEU A 1034 -35.35 9.19 -41.88
N LEU A 1035 -35.67 9.26 -40.59
CA LEU A 1035 -34.87 8.67 -39.50
C LEU A 1035 -35.27 7.24 -39.13
N SER A 1036 -36.38 6.73 -39.64
CA SER A 1036 -36.97 5.44 -39.25
C SER A 1036 -36.34 4.21 -39.91
N GLN A 1037 -35.58 4.37 -41.00
CA GLN A 1037 -34.91 3.24 -41.65
C GLN A 1037 -33.55 2.95 -41.03
N ASN A 1038 -33.30 1.67 -40.73
CA ASN A 1038 -32.01 1.14 -40.24
C ASN A 1038 -31.53 1.72 -38.90
N VAL A 1039 -32.45 1.95 -37.94
CA VAL A 1039 -32.15 2.48 -36.60
C VAL A 1039 -31.05 1.68 -35.89
N ALA A 1040 -31.13 0.35 -35.90
CA ALA A 1040 -30.13 -0.52 -35.30
C ALA A 1040 -28.73 -0.31 -35.92
N ARG A 1041 -28.63 -0.23 -37.24
CA ARG A 1041 -27.36 0.03 -37.93
C ARG A 1041 -26.80 1.41 -37.60
N ARG A 1042 -27.62 2.46 -37.65
CA ARG A 1042 -27.20 3.83 -37.34
C ARG A 1042 -26.71 3.96 -35.90
N ALA A 1043 -27.44 3.39 -34.95
CA ALA A 1043 -27.06 3.36 -33.55
C ALA A 1043 -25.72 2.64 -33.34
N ALA A 1044 -25.50 1.52 -34.02
CA ALA A 1044 -24.28 0.74 -33.93
C ALA A 1044 -23.06 1.50 -34.50
N PHE A 1045 -23.15 2.10 -35.69
CA PHE A 1045 -22.04 2.91 -36.22
C PHE A 1045 -21.76 4.16 -35.39
N ALA A 1046 -22.80 4.86 -34.89
CA ALA A 1046 -22.61 6.02 -34.01
C ALA A 1046 -21.87 5.65 -32.72
N ALA A 1047 -22.23 4.51 -32.10
CA ALA A 1047 -21.53 3.99 -30.94
C ALA A 1047 -20.08 3.60 -31.27
N LEU A 1048 -19.83 2.94 -32.40
CA LEU A 1048 -18.50 2.54 -32.84
C LEU A 1048 -17.58 3.76 -33.04
N PHE A 1049 -18.07 4.78 -33.74
CA PHE A 1049 -17.27 5.97 -34.03
C PHE A 1049 -16.93 6.78 -32.77
N LEU A 1050 -17.87 6.91 -31.82
CA LEU A 1050 -17.59 7.52 -30.52
C LEU A 1050 -16.57 6.76 -29.69
N CYS A 1051 -16.55 5.43 -29.78
CA CYS A 1051 -15.56 4.62 -29.05
C CYS A 1051 -14.16 4.68 -29.68
N TYR A 1052 -14.04 4.71 -31.00
CA TYR A 1052 -12.76 4.48 -31.68
C TYR A 1052 -12.35 5.59 -32.66
N TYR A 1053 -13.23 6.03 -33.57
CA TYR A 1053 -12.87 6.97 -34.64
C TYR A 1053 -12.42 8.35 -34.12
N PHE A 1054 -13.17 8.93 -33.18
CA PHE A 1054 -12.85 10.26 -32.66
C PHE A 1054 -11.64 10.31 -31.73
N ARG A 1055 -11.11 9.15 -31.31
CA ARG A 1055 -9.86 9.05 -30.55
C ARG A 1055 -8.62 9.29 -31.40
N LEU A 1056 -8.71 9.06 -32.72
CA LEU A 1056 -7.57 9.13 -33.61
C LEU A 1056 -7.10 10.59 -33.81
N PRO A 1057 -5.80 10.89 -33.62
CA PRO A 1057 -5.31 12.26 -33.59
C PRO A 1057 -5.16 12.89 -34.98
N SER A 1058 -4.86 12.10 -36.01
CA SER A 1058 -4.62 12.58 -37.36
C SER A 1058 -5.74 12.23 -38.33
N ILE A 1059 -5.89 13.07 -39.35
CA ILE A 1059 -6.86 12.85 -40.44
C ILE A 1059 -6.50 11.58 -41.23
N GLN A 1060 -5.20 11.31 -41.44
CA GLN A 1060 -4.77 10.10 -42.14
C GLN A 1060 -5.20 8.83 -41.40
N LEU A 1061 -4.96 8.74 -40.09
CA LEU A 1061 -5.36 7.57 -39.30
C LEU A 1061 -6.88 7.37 -39.31
N LYS A 1062 -7.65 8.47 -39.35
CA LYS A 1062 -9.11 8.41 -39.50
C LYS A 1062 -9.55 7.82 -40.84
N TYR A 1063 -8.86 8.16 -41.93
CA TYR A 1063 -9.12 7.54 -43.24
C TYR A 1063 -8.76 6.06 -43.22
N ASP A 1064 -7.55 5.71 -42.77
CA ASP A 1064 -7.09 4.31 -42.69
C ASP A 1064 -8.04 3.44 -41.85
N TYR A 1065 -8.60 3.99 -40.77
CA TYR A 1065 -9.57 3.31 -39.93
C TYR A 1065 -10.91 3.09 -40.63
N VAL A 1066 -11.43 4.10 -41.34
CA VAL A 1066 -12.69 3.99 -42.08
C VAL A 1066 -12.56 2.99 -43.22
N ASP A 1067 -11.44 3.01 -43.96
CA ASP A 1067 -11.16 2.05 -45.03
C ASP A 1067 -11.13 0.61 -44.49
N MET A 1068 -10.51 0.39 -43.32
CA MET A 1068 -10.53 -0.91 -42.64
C MET A 1068 -11.96 -1.35 -42.28
N LEU A 1069 -12.78 -0.44 -41.73
CA LEU A 1069 -14.16 -0.76 -41.39
C LEU A 1069 -14.99 -1.07 -42.63
N GLU A 1070 -14.80 -0.34 -43.73
CA GLU A 1070 -15.50 -0.58 -44.99
C GLU A 1070 -15.17 -1.94 -45.57
N GLN A 1071 -13.88 -2.31 -45.64
CA GLN A 1071 -13.45 -3.63 -46.11
C GLN A 1071 -14.07 -4.77 -45.28
N VAL A 1072 -14.03 -4.66 -43.95
CA VAL A 1072 -14.61 -5.67 -43.05
C VAL A 1072 -16.13 -5.76 -43.20
N TYR A 1073 -16.81 -4.62 -43.30
CA TYR A 1073 -18.25 -4.58 -43.45
C TYR A 1073 -18.70 -5.12 -44.82
N GLN A 1074 -18.05 -4.73 -45.91
CA GLN A 1074 -18.37 -5.24 -47.26
C GLN A 1074 -18.16 -6.75 -47.36
N ASN A 1075 -17.04 -7.27 -46.84
CA ASN A 1075 -16.74 -8.71 -46.88
C ASN A 1075 -17.73 -9.58 -46.09
N LEU A 1076 -18.40 -9.03 -45.07
CA LEU A 1076 -19.33 -9.78 -44.21
C LEU A 1076 -20.81 -9.51 -44.51
N PHE A 1077 -21.12 -8.37 -45.13
CA PHE A 1077 -22.49 -7.93 -45.38
C PHE A 1077 -22.91 -8.06 -46.85
N LEU A 1078 -21.96 -8.20 -47.80
CA LEU A 1078 -22.22 -8.36 -49.25
C LEU A 1078 -21.85 -9.75 -49.79
N SER A 1079 -21.32 -10.66 -48.97
CA SER A 1079 -20.91 -12.02 -49.36
C SER A 1079 -21.99 -13.09 -49.18
N TYR A 1080 -23.24 -12.68 -48.90
CA TYR A 1080 -24.42 -13.55 -48.81
C TYR A 1080 -25.55 -13.03 -49.69
#